data_AF-A0A941VQP7-F1
#
_entry.id   AF-A0A941VQP7-F1
#
_cell.length_a   1.000
_cell.length_b   1.000
_cell.length_c   1.000
_cell.angle_alpha   90.00
_cell.angle_beta   90.00
_cell.angle_gamma   90.00
#
_symmetry.space_group_name_H-M   'P 1'
#
loop_
_entity.id
_entity.type
_entity.pdbx_description
1 polymer ?
#
loop_
_entity_poly.entity_id
_entity_poly.type
_entity_poly.pdbx_seq_one_letter_code
_entity_poly.pdbx_strand_id
1 'polypeptide(L)'
;MTLDKLQKSRDWIQDRPLGFRLLLLTAVTLLFTLIIHPNLLVTRFPYGLGDVAEKDVKAQRDFLLEDQTATEIKRQQAVQDVLTVFDIDTELAGRLARNVEEAFADMRALRRTALDTRSPLPAPAPESAAAIGADKKPDAAPQPDEMRKNFEDRLGIRVSKGAFAALETEGYSKRIAEAIGETLQKITENGVVSTRETLLKDFEKGVVLRDVHSREERVVRDFKQFYSLEQARSLVRNAGQPLLRDLDYALVNVGVDVCQRLIQPNITLNRSETELRKARAAGEIKPVLYKIKQGEMLLREGERVTELHLLKLKAMESEAKPEQFFLMVLGSAALMLGLIVMSYVLLLRRVSSDWDNPIQNLLLMACVFLVFQLMAQMLVSFGEVLIRNSPHAVSEASVMFIVPLAAAPMILCVFLGLASALPFAVVMAVAAAIVFKNSLPMLVFFLISGSMGAYWIRNCRERKVFVTAGAKTGLLAVALAAAVSAYTGHFSWADLIWNSVFAFLGGMGSGLVAAGVVPLVEITFGYTTDITLLELANLDRPILRQLMIEAPGTYHHSVIVGTMVEAAAVEIDANPLLAKVTGYYHDIGKIKKPQYFIENQRNGKNKHDKLAPSMSSLILVSHIKEGVEIAREHRLAKVIIDGIRSHHGTGLIRYFYEKAKLLKGGDAVKEEDFRYPGPKPRTQEAALVMLADAVEAASRTLENPTPARIKGLVKNLMDRLQSDGQLDECGITLKDLNTIAVSFNTILNGIHHHRIEYLDQRQAFDETGRGKAKNGHPDRQPSKRAPDIPAEIAPPDPDHLRRAKVS
;
A
#
# COMPACT_ATOMS: atom_id res chain seq x y z
N MET A 1 6.87 35.60 4.35
CA MET A 1 6.19 35.14 5.58
C MET A 1 7.17 35.35 6.73
N THR A 2 6.88 36.26 7.66
CA THR A 2 7.87 36.69 8.68
C THR A 2 8.18 35.56 9.67
N LEU A 3 9.45 35.42 10.06
CA LEU A 3 9.95 34.45 11.07
C LEU A 3 9.10 34.43 12.36
N ASP A 4 8.52 35.57 12.70
CA ASP A 4 7.64 35.76 13.84
C ASP A 4 6.29 35.01 13.73
N LYS A 5 5.74 34.87 12.52
CA LYS A 5 4.54 34.04 12.25
C LYS A 5 4.85 32.54 12.31
N LEU A 6 6.06 32.14 11.91
CA LEU A 6 6.53 30.76 12.04
C LEU A 6 6.79 30.40 13.50
N GLN A 7 7.33 31.31 14.31
CA GLN A 7 7.50 31.14 15.76
C GLN A 7 6.16 31.02 16.50
N LYS A 8 5.19 31.91 16.23
CA LYS A 8 3.84 31.79 16.82
C LYS A 8 3.11 30.51 16.42
N SER A 9 3.29 30.04 15.18
CA SER A 9 2.76 28.75 14.74
C SER A 9 3.42 27.57 15.46
N ARG A 10 4.68 27.71 15.87
CA ARG A 10 5.47 26.66 16.53
C ARG A 10 5.08 26.50 18.00
N ASP A 11 4.95 27.62 18.70
CA ASP A 11 4.52 27.65 20.11
C ASP A 11 3.05 27.18 20.24
N TRP A 12 2.21 27.43 19.22
CA TRP A 12 0.84 26.90 19.14
C TRP A 12 0.75 25.36 18.99
N ILE A 13 1.80 24.72 18.47
CA ILE A 13 1.84 23.27 18.25
C ILE A 13 2.34 22.52 19.50
N GLN A 14 3.20 23.13 20.33
CA GLN A 14 3.88 22.47 21.45
C GLN A 14 2.94 22.03 22.60
N ASP A 15 1.87 22.78 22.89
CA ASP A 15 0.96 22.52 24.03
C ASP A 15 -0.21 21.58 23.72
N ARG A 16 -0.22 20.92 22.55
CA ARG A 16 -1.36 20.10 22.15
C ARG A 16 -1.39 18.74 22.86
N PRO A 17 -2.58 18.30 23.36
CA PRO A 17 -2.76 17.04 24.07
C PRO A 17 -2.52 15.83 23.16
N LEU A 18 -2.43 14.63 23.76
CA LEU A 18 -2.29 13.31 23.10
C LEU A 18 -3.12 13.17 21.80
N GLY A 19 -4.32 13.78 21.75
CA GLY A 19 -5.20 13.80 20.59
C GLY A 19 -4.60 14.41 19.32
N PHE A 20 -3.76 15.45 19.41
CA PHE A 20 -3.10 16.01 18.21
C PHE A 20 -2.03 15.07 17.66
N ARG A 21 -1.32 14.36 18.54
CA ARG A 21 -0.32 13.37 18.13
C ARG A 21 -1.00 12.20 17.42
N LEU A 22 -2.11 11.70 17.96
CA LEU A 22 -2.94 10.68 17.31
C LEU A 22 -3.49 11.16 15.96
N LEU A 23 -3.99 12.40 15.89
CA LEU A 23 -4.47 12.99 14.64
C LEU A 23 -3.35 13.05 13.59
N LEU A 24 -2.16 13.48 13.96
CA LEU A 24 -1.00 13.51 13.06
C LEU A 24 -0.65 12.11 12.54
N LEU A 25 -0.61 11.11 13.43
CA LEU A 25 -0.35 9.72 13.03
C LEU A 25 -1.41 9.22 12.02
N THR A 26 -2.69 9.47 12.30
CA THR A 26 -3.78 9.09 11.39
C THR A 26 -3.71 9.82 10.04
N ALA A 27 -3.35 11.10 10.03
CA ALA A 27 -3.19 11.88 8.81
C ALA A 27 -2.03 11.37 7.95
N VAL A 28 -0.91 10.99 8.57
CA VAL A 28 0.24 10.39 7.86
C VAL A 28 -0.14 9.06 7.24
N THR A 29 -0.86 8.20 7.98
CA THR A 29 -1.36 6.94 7.44
C THR A 29 -2.28 7.18 6.24
N LEU A 30 -3.26 8.09 6.35
CA LEU A 30 -4.18 8.40 5.24
C LEU A 30 -3.45 8.91 4.00
N LEU A 31 -2.49 9.83 4.18
CA LEU A 31 -1.68 10.36 3.07
C LEU A 31 -0.85 9.26 2.41
N PHE A 32 -0.25 8.36 3.19
CA PHE A 32 0.50 7.24 2.67
C PHE A 32 -0.38 6.27 1.87
N THR A 33 -1.58 5.95 2.39
CA THR A 33 -2.55 5.11 1.68
C THR A 33 -2.95 5.74 0.34
N LEU A 34 -3.10 7.06 0.29
CA LEU A 34 -3.36 7.81 -0.95
C LEU A 34 -2.19 7.73 -1.94
N ILE A 35 -0.94 7.81 -1.46
CA ILE A 35 0.27 7.70 -2.29
C ILE A 35 0.38 6.31 -2.94
N ILE A 36 0.11 5.23 -2.20
CA ILE A 36 0.23 3.86 -2.72
C ILE A 36 -0.91 3.50 -3.66
N HIS A 37 -2.12 4.00 -3.38
CA HIS A 37 -3.31 3.65 -4.14
C HIS A 37 -3.88 4.89 -4.86
N PRO A 38 -3.17 5.46 -5.86
CA PRO A 38 -3.65 6.63 -6.59
C PRO A 38 -4.96 6.35 -7.34
N ASN A 39 -5.22 5.08 -7.68
CA ASN A 39 -6.44 4.63 -8.32
C ASN A 39 -7.69 4.66 -7.40
N LEU A 40 -7.57 4.96 -6.11
CA LEU A 40 -8.76 5.22 -5.26
C LEU A 40 -9.62 6.36 -5.79
N LEU A 41 -9.02 7.30 -6.53
CA LEU A 41 -9.68 8.50 -7.02
C LEU A 41 -10.11 8.41 -8.49
N VAL A 42 -9.64 7.42 -9.27
CA VAL A 42 -9.86 7.37 -10.72
C VAL A 42 -10.03 5.93 -11.22
N THR A 43 -11.28 5.45 -11.29
CA THR A 43 -11.61 4.22 -12.03
C THR A 43 -12.93 4.37 -12.78
N ARG A 44 -12.98 5.29 -13.74
CA ARG A 44 -13.91 5.20 -14.86
C ARG A 44 -13.17 5.60 -16.13
N PHE A 45 -13.22 4.76 -17.15
CA PHE A 45 -12.82 5.14 -18.50
C PHE A 45 -14.02 5.89 -19.10
N PRO A 46 -13.96 7.22 -19.28
CA PRO A 46 -15.11 8.01 -19.73
C PRO A 46 -15.25 7.93 -21.26
N TYR A 47 -15.08 6.75 -21.85
CA TYR A 47 -15.15 6.56 -23.29
C TYR A 47 -16.54 6.06 -23.69
N GLY A 48 -17.20 6.80 -24.56
CA GLY A 48 -18.42 6.43 -25.28
C GLY A 48 -18.12 5.82 -26.66
N LEU A 49 -19.16 5.29 -27.29
CA LEU A 49 -19.05 4.69 -28.63
C LEU A 49 -18.78 5.80 -29.66
N GLY A 50 -17.69 5.69 -30.41
CA GLY A 50 -17.26 6.72 -31.37
C GLY A 50 -16.28 7.77 -30.84
N ASP A 51 -16.00 7.79 -29.54
CA ASP A 51 -14.97 8.68 -28.97
C ASP A 51 -13.58 8.31 -29.48
N VAL A 52 -12.67 9.28 -29.50
CA VAL A 52 -11.26 9.06 -29.84
C VAL A 52 -10.47 8.88 -28.55
N ALA A 53 -9.67 7.83 -28.47
CA ALA A 53 -8.84 7.56 -27.32
C ALA A 53 -7.75 8.64 -27.14
N GLU A 54 -7.72 9.30 -25.98
CA GLU A 54 -6.71 10.31 -25.65
C GLU A 54 -5.38 9.69 -25.17
N LYS A 55 -5.38 8.40 -24.84
CA LYS A 55 -4.21 7.65 -24.36
C LYS A 55 -4.35 6.16 -24.59
N ASP A 56 -3.21 5.47 -24.68
CA ASP A 56 -3.15 4.01 -24.68
C ASP A 56 -3.81 3.40 -23.44
N VAL A 57 -4.67 2.40 -23.65
CA VAL A 57 -5.31 1.61 -22.60
C VAL A 57 -4.90 0.14 -22.76
N LYS A 58 -4.22 -0.39 -21.76
CA LYS A 58 -3.80 -1.80 -21.67
C LYS A 58 -4.57 -2.54 -20.59
N ALA A 59 -4.71 -3.85 -20.73
CA ALA A 59 -5.30 -4.74 -19.72
C ALA A 59 -4.45 -4.70 -18.44
N GLN A 60 -5.05 -4.27 -17.31
CA GLN A 60 -4.34 -4.17 -16.03
C GLN A 60 -4.12 -5.52 -15.35
N ARG A 61 -4.92 -6.53 -15.72
CA ARG A 61 -4.93 -7.88 -15.17
C ARG A 61 -5.41 -8.86 -16.23
N ASP A 62 -5.22 -10.14 -15.99
CA ASP A 62 -5.87 -11.19 -16.77
C ASP A 62 -7.40 -11.16 -16.51
N PHE A 63 -8.20 -11.22 -17.57
CA PHE A 63 -9.66 -11.36 -17.44
C PHE A 63 -10.24 -12.16 -18.61
N LEU A 64 -11.43 -12.73 -18.42
CA LEU A 64 -12.13 -13.51 -19.42
C LEU A 64 -13.12 -12.61 -20.18
N LEU A 65 -13.13 -12.71 -21.50
CA LEU A 65 -14.13 -12.08 -22.35
C LEU A 65 -14.96 -13.15 -23.05
N GLU A 66 -16.28 -12.96 -23.07
CA GLU A 66 -17.20 -13.80 -23.82
C GLU A 66 -17.08 -13.51 -25.33
N ASP A 67 -16.79 -14.55 -26.11
CA ASP A 67 -16.94 -14.51 -27.56
C ASP A 67 -18.40 -14.82 -27.90
N GLN A 68 -19.18 -13.76 -28.08
CA GLN A 68 -20.59 -13.86 -28.42
C GLN A 68 -20.82 -14.60 -29.75
N THR A 69 -19.92 -14.43 -30.72
CA THR A 69 -20.04 -15.04 -32.04
C THR A 69 -19.81 -16.54 -31.96
N ALA A 70 -18.71 -16.96 -31.30
CA ALA A 70 -18.41 -18.38 -31.13
C ALA A 70 -19.45 -19.08 -30.24
N THR A 71 -19.97 -18.38 -29.22
CA THR A 71 -21.05 -18.89 -28.37
C THR A 71 -22.32 -19.12 -29.17
N GLU A 72 -22.71 -18.15 -30.01
CA GLU A 72 -23.91 -18.26 -30.84
C GLU A 72 -23.78 -19.35 -31.91
N ILE A 73 -22.61 -19.49 -32.54
CA ILE A 73 -22.34 -20.60 -33.46
C ILE A 73 -22.51 -21.95 -32.76
N LYS A 74 -21.99 -22.11 -31.55
CA LYS A 74 -22.17 -23.37 -30.78
C LYS A 74 -23.62 -23.60 -30.37
N ARG A 75 -24.37 -22.55 -30.03
CA ARG A 75 -25.82 -22.65 -29.78
C ARG A 75 -26.56 -23.12 -31.02
N GLN A 76 -26.25 -22.55 -32.19
CA GLN A 76 -26.87 -22.95 -33.45
C GLN A 76 -26.53 -24.39 -33.82
N GLN A 77 -25.28 -24.82 -33.62
CA GLN A 77 -24.88 -26.22 -33.82
C GLN A 77 -25.66 -27.16 -32.90
N ALA A 78 -25.76 -26.83 -31.61
CA ALA A 78 -26.53 -27.62 -30.64
C ALA A 78 -28.02 -27.72 -31.03
N VAL A 79 -28.61 -26.64 -31.57
CA VAL A 79 -29.99 -26.64 -32.10
C VAL A 79 -30.12 -27.53 -33.33
N GLN A 80 -29.13 -27.51 -34.22
CA GLN A 80 -29.13 -28.34 -35.44
C GLN A 80 -28.95 -29.84 -35.15
N ASP A 81 -28.34 -30.20 -34.02
CA ASP A 81 -28.10 -31.58 -33.63
C ASP A 81 -29.27 -32.22 -32.85
N VAL A 82 -30.28 -31.43 -32.49
CA VAL A 82 -31.52 -31.93 -31.87
C VAL A 82 -32.35 -32.69 -32.90
N LEU A 83 -32.60 -33.98 -32.62
CA LEU A 83 -33.46 -34.82 -33.45
C LEU A 83 -34.93 -34.38 -33.37
N THR A 84 -35.59 -34.38 -34.52
CA THR A 84 -37.02 -34.10 -34.62
C THR A 84 -37.86 -35.18 -33.93
N VAL A 85 -38.89 -34.78 -33.18
CA VAL A 85 -39.76 -35.68 -32.43
C VAL A 85 -41.07 -35.91 -33.17
N PHE A 86 -41.42 -37.17 -33.36
CA PHE A 86 -42.68 -37.64 -33.94
C PHE A 86 -43.43 -38.44 -32.88
N ASP A 87 -44.73 -38.20 -32.78
CA ASP A 87 -45.62 -38.92 -31.88
C ASP A 87 -46.25 -40.10 -32.61
N ILE A 88 -46.21 -41.28 -31.99
CA ILE A 88 -46.89 -42.50 -32.46
C ILE A 88 -48.05 -42.87 -31.54
N ASP A 89 -49.21 -43.09 -32.14
CA ASP A 89 -50.41 -43.58 -31.47
C ASP A 89 -50.52 -45.11 -31.68
N THR A 90 -50.05 -45.88 -30.72
CA THR A 90 -50.03 -47.34 -30.76
C THR A 90 -51.40 -47.95 -30.48
N GLU A 91 -52.31 -47.21 -29.83
CA GLU A 91 -53.67 -47.66 -29.54
C GLU A 91 -54.66 -47.41 -30.69
N LEU A 92 -54.31 -46.59 -31.69
CA LEU A 92 -55.20 -46.28 -32.82
C LEU A 92 -55.68 -47.56 -33.52
N ALA A 93 -54.78 -48.51 -33.76
CA ALA A 93 -55.08 -49.79 -34.39
C ALA A 93 -56.18 -50.55 -33.64
N GLY A 94 -56.02 -50.69 -32.31
CA GLY A 94 -56.98 -51.37 -31.45
C GLY A 94 -58.31 -50.62 -31.31
N ARG A 95 -58.28 -49.28 -31.28
CA ARG A 95 -59.51 -48.45 -31.27
C ARG A 95 -60.30 -48.60 -32.56
N LEU A 96 -59.63 -48.55 -33.73
CA LEU A 96 -60.29 -48.73 -35.02
C LEU A 96 -60.92 -50.13 -35.13
N ALA A 97 -60.20 -51.18 -34.72
CA ALA A 97 -60.73 -52.54 -34.72
C ALA A 97 -61.95 -52.71 -33.80
N ARG A 98 -61.93 -52.14 -32.59
CA ARG A 98 -63.08 -52.14 -31.67
C ARG A 98 -64.28 -51.38 -32.25
N ASN A 99 -64.07 -50.21 -32.83
CA ASN A 99 -65.15 -49.41 -33.42
C ASN A 99 -65.85 -50.17 -34.56
N VAL A 100 -65.09 -50.92 -35.37
CA VAL A 100 -65.66 -51.78 -36.41
C VAL A 100 -66.49 -52.91 -35.81
N GLU A 101 -65.97 -53.62 -34.81
CA GLU A 101 -66.71 -54.73 -34.17
C GLU A 101 -68.00 -54.24 -33.51
N GLU A 102 -67.96 -53.11 -32.80
CA GLU A 102 -69.12 -52.49 -32.18
C GLU A 102 -70.15 -52.03 -33.21
N ALA A 103 -69.72 -51.35 -34.29
CA ALA A 103 -70.63 -50.91 -35.35
C ALA A 103 -71.36 -52.09 -36.01
N PHE A 104 -70.65 -53.20 -36.25
CA PHE A 104 -71.27 -54.42 -36.79
C PHE A 104 -72.17 -55.11 -35.74
N ALA A 105 -71.81 -55.10 -34.46
CA ALA A 105 -72.62 -55.67 -33.38
C ALA A 105 -73.94 -54.92 -33.19
N ASP A 106 -73.92 -53.59 -33.22
CA ASP A 106 -75.10 -52.74 -33.12
C ASP A 106 -76.10 -53.05 -34.25
N MET A 107 -75.60 -53.19 -35.49
CA MET A 107 -76.45 -53.56 -36.63
C MET A 107 -77.01 -54.98 -36.53
N ARG A 108 -76.24 -55.94 -35.99
CA ARG A 108 -76.74 -57.30 -35.70
C ARG A 108 -77.86 -57.29 -34.66
N ALA A 109 -77.72 -56.47 -33.61
CA ALA A 109 -78.74 -56.34 -32.56
C ALA A 109 -80.04 -55.76 -33.13
N LEU A 110 -79.95 -54.65 -33.88
CA LEU A 110 -81.10 -54.02 -34.55
C LEU A 110 -81.81 -54.98 -35.52
N ARG A 111 -81.04 -55.78 -36.28
CA ARG A 111 -81.61 -56.78 -37.20
C ARG A 111 -82.37 -57.88 -36.46
N ARG A 112 -81.89 -58.36 -35.31
CA ARG A 112 -82.59 -59.35 -34.48
C ARG A 112 -83.92 -58.80 -33.97
N THR A 113 -83.92 -57.58 -33.44
CA THR A 113 -85.15 -56.92 -32.96
C THR A 113 -86.19 -56.76 -34.09
N ALA A 114 -85.76 -56.47 -35.32
CA ALA A 114 -86.64 -56.35 -36.48
C ALA A 114 -87.22 -57.70 -36.98
N LEU A 115 -86.48 -58.81 -36.80
CA LEU A 115 -86.93 -60.17 -37.15
C LEU A 115 -87.97 -60.70 -36.14
N ASP A 116 -87.81 -60.40 -34.86
CA ASP A 116 -88.73 -60.85 -33.80
C ASP A 116 -90.13 -60.19 -33.89
N THR A 117 -90.23 -58.99 -34.48
CA THR A 117 -91.52 -58.31 -34.72
C THR A 117 -92.38 -58.89 -35.86
N ARG A 118 -91.92 -59.92 -36.60
CA ARG A 118 -92.57 -60.42 -37.84
C ARG A 118 -93.24 -61.81 -37.78
N SER A 119 -93.54 -62.37 -36.60
CA SER A 119 -94.24 -63.68 -36.47
C SER A 119 -95.77 -63.52 -36.29
N PRO A 120 -96.66 -64.32 -36.95
CA PRO A 120 -98.10 -64.05 -37.04
C PRO A 120 -98.97 -64.74 -35.96
N LEU A 121 -100.00 -64.05 -35.44
CA LEU A 121 -101.09 -64.59 -34.60
C LEU A 121 -102.14 -65.38 -35.43
N PRO A 122 -102.83 -66.41 -34.86
CA PRO A 122 -103.71 -67.33 -35.59
C PRO A 122 -105.18 -66.88 -35.69
N ALA A 123 -105.91 -67.48 -36.64
CA ALA A 123 -107.30 -67.18 -37.06
C ALA A 123 -108.39 -67.94 -36.25
N PRO A 124 -109.69 -67.55 -36.34
CA PRO A 124 -110.65 -67.53 -35.21
C PRO A 124 -111.89 -68.45 -35.33
N ALA A 125 -112.74 -68.48 -34.28
CA ALA A 125 -114.20 -68.67 -34.37
C ALA A 125 -114.95 -68.14 -33.10
N PRO A 126 -116.28 -67.84 -33.17
CA PRO A 126 -116.99 -66.75 -32.46
C PRO A 126 -117.68 -67.20 -31.14
N GLU A 127 -118.35 -66.41 -30.28
CA GLU A 127 -119.21 -65.21 -30.37
C GLU A 127 -119.23 -64.40 -29.05
N SER A 128 -119.77 -63.16 -29.15
CA SER A 128 -120.61 -62.45 -28.17
C SER A 128 -120.02 -61.27 -27.34
N ALA A 129 -120.50 -60.09 -27.75
CA ALA A 129 -120.95 -58.93 -26.94
C ALA A 129 -119.95 -57.90 -26.38
N ALA A 130 -120.07 -56.70 -26.97
CA ALA A 130 -120.20 -55.38 -26.34
C ALA A 130 -118.96 -54.67 -25.72
N ALA A 131 -118.56 -53.62 -26.46
CA ALA A 131 -118.44 -52.22 -26.02
C ALA A 131 -117.05 -51.61 -25.68
N ILE A 132 -116.89 -50.39 -26.24
CA ILE A 132 -116.03 -49.23 -25.89
C ILE A 132 -114.56 -49.26 -26.33
N GLY A 133 -114.24 -48.35 -27.27
CA GLY A 133 -112.90 -48.11 -27.80
C GLY A 133 -112.20 -46.89 -27.21
N ALA A 134 -110.86 -46.97 -27.18
CA ALA A 134 -109.93 -45.84 -27.11
C ALA A 134 -108.60 -46.28 -27.77
N ASP A 135 -108.20 -45.56 -28.82
CA ASP A 135 -107.01 -45.81 -29.64
C ASP A 135 -105.69 -45.46 -28.91
N LYS A 136 -104.73 -46.39 -28.96
CA LYS A 136 -103.27 -46.13 -28.92
C LYS A 136 -102.58 -47.06 -29.94
N LYS A 137 -101.90 -46.47 -30.95
CA LYS A 137 -101.05 -47.17 -31.93
C LYS A 137 -99.67 -47.51 -31.33
N PRO A 138 -99.08 -48.69 -31.59
CA PRO A 138 -97.68 -49.01 -31.26
C PRO A 138 -96.68 -48.58 -32.35
N ASP A 139 -95.46 -48.26 -31.91
CA ASP A 139 -94.32 -47.74 -32.70
C ASP A 139 -93.85 -48.65 -33.84
N ALA A 140 -93.51 -48.04 -34.98
CA ALA A 140 -93.04 -48.69 -36.20
C ALA A 140 -91.51 -48.87 -36.22
N ALA A 141 -91.03 -49.94 -36.86
CA ALA A 141 -89.61 -50.26 -37.03
C ALA A 141 -88.82 -49.12 -37.73
N PRO A 142 -87.54 -48.88 -37.36
CA PRO A 142 -86.73 -47.77 -37.88
C PRO A 142 -86.46 -47.88 -39.40
N GLN A 143 -86.37 -46.73 -40.08
CA GLN A 143 -86.17 -46.65 -41.54
C GLN A 143 -84.71 -47.00 -41.95
N PRO A 144 -84.49 -47.66 -43.11
CA PRO A 144 -83.15 -48.10 -43.57
C PRO A 144 -82.09 -46.99 -43.67
N ASP A 145 -82.50 -45.75 -43.99
CA ASP A 145 -81.59 -44.62 -44.11
C ASP A 145 -81.05 -44.13 -42.75
N GLU A 146 -81.81 -44.32 -41.65
CA GLU A 146 -81.41 -43.95 -40.29
C GLU A 146 -80.42 -44.98 -39.71
N MET A 147 -80.64 -46.27 -40.00
CA MET A 147 -79.70 -47.35 -39.64
C MET A 147 -78.33 -47.15 -40.29
N ARG A 148 -78.31 -46.77 -41.58
CA ARG A 148 -77.07 -46.45 -42.28
C ARG A 148 -76.33 -45.28 -41.66
N LYS A 149 -77.06 -44.21 -41.29
CA LYS A 149 -76.45 -43.03 -40.66
C LYS A 149 -75.80 -43.37 -39.32
N ASN A 150 -76.48 -44.16 -38.48
CA ASN A 150 -75.91 -44.61 -37.19
C ASN A 150 -74.67 -45.51 -37.39
N PHE A 151 -74.66 -46.35 -38.43
CA PHE A 151 -73.50 -47.17 -38.79
C PHE A 151 -72.32 -46.33 -39.27
N GLU A 152 -72.57 -45.31 -40.10
CA GLU A 152 -71.56 -44.35 -40.56
C GLU A 152 -70.99 -43.52 -39.40
N ASP A 153 -71.84 -43.05 -38.49
CA ASP A 153 -71.44 -42.25 -37.32
C ASP A 153 -70.56 -43.08 -36.35
N ARG A 154 -70.82 -44.38 -36.20
CA ARG A 154 -70.00 -45.27 -35.36
C ARG A 154 -68.66 -45.65 -36.00
N LEU A 155 -68.63 -45.85 -37.31
CA LEU A 155 -67.40 -46.11 -38.06
C LEU A 155 -66.57 -44.84 -38.29
N GLY A 156 -67.19 -43.65 -38.27
CA GLY A 156 -66.55 -42.39 -38.60
C GLY A 156 -66.25 -42.20 -40.09
N ILE A 157 -66.84 -43.03 -40.97
CA ILE A 157 -66.67 -42.97 -42.42
C ILE A 157 -68.00 -43.12 -43.14
N ARG A 158 -68.11 -42.57 -44.35
CA ARG A 158 -69.29 -42.76 -45.21
C ARG A 158 -69.19 -44.08 -45.97
N VAL A 159 -70.30 -44.82 -46.01
CA VAL A 159 -70.44 -46.13 -46.64
C VAL A 159 -71.44 -46.01 -47.79
N SER A 160 -71.11 -46.58 -48.95
CA SER A 160 -72.03 -46.50 -50.11
C SER A 160 -73.33 -47.27 -49.86
N LYS A 161 -74.44 -46.84 -50.48
CA LYS A 161 -75.74 -47.53 -50.36
C LYS A 161 -75.66 -49.01 -50.76
N GLY A 162 -74.87 -49.32 -51.80
CA GLY A 162 -74.64 -50.70 -52.25
C GLY A 162 -73.83 -51.53 -51.26
N ALA A 163 -72.80 -50.93 -50.63
CA ALA A 163 -72.01 -51.60 -49.60
C ALA A 163 -72.83 -51.91 -48.33
N PHE A 164 -73.69 -50.96 -47.91
CA PHE A 164 -74.58 -51.15 -46.77
C PHE A 164 -75.61 -52.27 -47.02
N ALA A 165 -76.23 -52.29 -48.22
CA ALA A 165 -77.17 -53.36 -48.61
C ALA A 165 -76.50 -54.74 -48.70
N ALA A 166 -75.24 -54.82 -49.14
CA ALA A 166 -74.48 -56.07 -49.18
C ALA A 166 -74.21 -56.62 -47.77
N LEU A 167 -73.85 -55.74 -46.82
CA LEU A 167 -73.67 -56.10 -45.41
C LEU A 167 -74.99 -56.50 -44.73
N GLU A 168 -76.11 -55.86 -45.10
CA GLU A 168 -77.46 -56.19 -44.63
C GLU A 168 -77.92 -57.58 -45.08
N THR A 169 -77.63 -57.94 -46.34
CA THR A 169 -77.95 -59.26 -46.91
C THR A 169 -77.24 -60.37 -46.13
N GLU A 170 -75.96 -60.19 -45.86
CA GLU A 170 -75.12 -61.11 -45.06
C GLU A 170 -75.33 -60.99 -43.54
N GLY A 171 -76.14 -60.05 -43.09
CA GLY A 171 -76.47 -59.90 -41.68
C GLY A 171 -75.34 -59.38 -40.79
N TYR A 172 -74.44 -58.55 -41.32
CA TYR A 172 -73.34 -57.96 -40.56
C TYR A 172 -72.48 -59.02 -39.85
N SER A 173 -72.08 -60.05 -40.59
CA SER A 173 -71.31 -61.20 -40.11
C SER A 173 -70.12 -60.78 -39.24
N LYS A 174 -69.97 -61.45 -38.09
CA LYS A 174 -68.83 -61.26 -37.16
C LYS A 174 -67.49 -61.51 -37.85
N ARG A 175 -67.44 -62.46 -38.78
CA ARG A 175 -66.25 -62.80 -39.57
C ARG A 175 -65.76 -61.63 -40.41
N ILE A 176 -66.66 -60.80 -40.94
CA ILE A 176 -66.30 -59.63 -41.76
C ILE A 176 -65.72 -58.51 -40.88
N ALA A 177 -66.33 -58.29 -39.71
CA ALA A 177 -65.85 -57.31 -38.74
C ALA A 177 -64.45 -57.68 -38.19
N GLU A 178 -64.25 -58.96 -37.84
CA GLU A 178 -62.96 -59.50 -37.40
C GLU A 178 -61.89 -59.37 -38.51
N ALA A 179 -62.23 -59.70 -39.75
CA ALA A 179 -61.30 -59.57 -40.88
C ALA A 179 -60.91 -58.11 -41.18
N ILE A 180 -61.86 -57.16 -41.07
CA ILE A 180 -61.58 -55.71 -41.19
C ILE A 180 -60.68 -55.27 -40.03
N GLY A 181 -61.01 -55.67 -38.80
CA GLY A 181 -60.23 -55.36 -37.59
C GLY A 181 -58.79 -55.85 -37.66
N GLU A 182 -58.57 -57.13 -38.02
CA GLU A 182 -57.24 -57.70 -38.18
C GLU A 182 -56.43 -57.04 -39.31
N THR A 183 -57.09 -56.67 -40.41
CA THR A 183 -56.44 -55.99 -41.54
C THR A 183 -55.97 -54.59 -41.13
N LEU A 184 -56.83 -53.84 -40.42
CA LEU A 184 -56.49 -52.52 -39.88
C LEU A 184 -55.37 -52.62 -38.85
N GLN A 185 -55.40 -53.65 -37.99
CA GLN A 185 -54.37 -53.88 -36.99
C GLN A 185 -53.00 -54.12 -37.64
N LYS A 186 -52.89 -55.09 -38.56
CA LYS A 186 -51.63 -55.43 -39.26
C LYS A 186 -51.00 -54.25 -39.98
N ILE A 187 -51.81 -53.38 -40.59
CA ILE A 187 -51.32 -52.24 -41.36
C ILE A 187 -50.94 -51.07 -40.45
N THR A 188 -51.73 -50.81 -39.40
CA THR A 188 -51.54 -49.65 -38.52
C THR A 188 -50.42 -49.88 -37.49
N GLU A 189 -50.21 -51.12 -37.04
CA GLU A 189 -49.11 -51.50 -36.12
C GLU A 189 -47.71 -51.27 -36.73
N ASN A 190 -47.56 -51.44 -38.04
CA ASN A 190 -46.31 -51.13 -38.74
C ASN A 190 -46.02 -49.62 -38.80
N GLY A 191 -47.01 -48.78 -38.53
CA GLY A 191 -46.91 -47.32 -38.52
C GLY A 191 -47.22 -46.70 -39.89
N VAL A 192 -48.18 -45.78 -39.91
CA VAL A 192 -48.70 -45.08 -41.08
C VAL A 192 -48.42 -43.59 -40.94
N VAL A 193 -47.83 -42.99 -41.96
CA VAL A 193 -47.42 -41.59 -42.00
C VAL A 193 -48.18 -40.85 -43.10
N SER A 194 -48.44 -39.55 -42.91
CA SER A 194 -49.21 -38.73 -43.87
C SER A 194 -48.52 -38.66 -45.24
N THR A 195 -47.25 -38.24 -45.28
CA THR A 195 -46.43 -38.21 -46.51
C THR A 195 -45.01 -38.66 -46.18
N ARG A 196 -44.36 -39.39 -47.09
CA ARG A 196 -42.97 -39.82 -46.91
C ARG A 196 -42.02 -38.61 -46.87
N GLU A 197 -42.33 -37.56 -47.61
CA GLU A 197 -41.57 -36.29 -47.70
C GLU A 197 -41.42 -35.57 -46.36
N THR A 198 -42.45 -35.62 -45.50
CA THR A 198 -42.40 -35.05 -44.15
C THR A 198 -41.39 -35.74 -43.23
N LEU A 199 -41.02 -36.99 -43.52
CA LEU A 199 -39.96 -37.73 -42.83
C LEU A 199 -38.60 -37.62 -43.53
N LEU A 200 -38.59 -37.33 -44.84
CA LEU A 200 -37.38 -37.28 -45.65
C LEU A 200 -36.50 -36.04 -45.39
N LYS A 201 -37.01 -34.99 -44.75
CA LYS A 201 -36.21 -33.79 -44.43
C LYS A 201 -35.09 -34.05 -43.42
N ASP A 202 -35.22 -35.07 -42.56
CA ASP A 202 -34.27 -35.39 -41.49
C ASP A 202 -33.60 -36.77 -41.67
N PHE A 203 -33.55 -37.27 -42.91
CA PHE A 203 -33.16 -38.64 -43.27
C PHE A 203 -31.76 -39.05 -42.76
N GLU A 204 -30.82 -38.11 -42.66
CA GLU A 204 -29.43 -38.42 -42.31
C GLU A 204 -29.17 -38.50 -40.79
N LYS A 205 -29.99 -37.85 -39.96
CA LYS A 205 -29.76 -37.75 -38.51
C LYS A 205 -30.61 -38.75 -37.70
N GLY A 206 -31.71 -39.24 -38.26
CA GLY A 206 -32.72 -40.04 -37.57
C GLY A 206 -33.74 -39.18 -36.83
N VAL A 207 -34.84 -39.78 -36.36
CA VAL A 207 -35.89 -39.08 -35.61
C VAL A 207 -36.22 -39.83 -34.33
N VAL A 208 -36.79 -39.11 -33.37
CA VAL A 208 -37.32 -39.71 -32.14
C VAL A 208 -38.79 -40.03 -32.37
N LEU A 209 -39.17 -41.30 -32.19
CA LEU A 209 -40.56 -41.71 -32.07
C LEU A 209 -40.93 -41.80 -30.60
N ARG A 210 -41.92 -41.01 -30.20
CA ARG A 210 -42.47 -40.95 -28.85
C ARG A 210 -43.87 -41.54 -28.86
N ASP A 211 -44.11 -42.54 -28.02
CA ASP A 211 -45.46 -43.05 -27.83
C ASP A 211 -46.32 -42.02 -27.07
N VAL A 212 -47.51 -41.71 -27.59
CA VAL A 212 -48.40 -40.68 -27.01
C VAL A 212 -48.89 -41.07 -25.61
N HIS A 213 -49.01 -42.36 -25.32
CA HIS A 213 -49.60 -42.88 -24.09
C HIS A 213 -48.54 -43.31 -23.08
N SER A 214 -47.59 -44.15 -23.49
CA SER A 214 -46.53 -44.63 -22.59
C SER A 214 -45.42 -43.60 -22.37
N ARG A 215 -45.31 -42.60 -23.28
CA ARG A 215 -44.20 -41.63 -23.35
C ARG A 215 -42.84 -42.27 -23.55
N GLU A 216 -42.78 -43.54 -23.94
CA GLU A 216 -41.52 -44.19 -24.32
C GLU A 216 -40.98 -43.60 -25.61
N GLU A 217 -39.65 -43.45 -25.67
CA GLU A 217 -38.97 -42.84 -26.81
C GLU A 217 -37.99 -43.83 -27.43
N ARG A 218 -38.02 -43.93 -28.76
CA ARG A 218 -37.05 -44.72 -29.53
C ARG A 218 -36.52 -43.90 -30.69
N VAL A 219 -35.21 -43.98 -30.91
CA VAL A 219 -34.58 -43.34 -32.07
C VAL A 219 -34.68 -44.28 -33.26
N VAL A 220 -35.31 -43.81 -34.35
CA VAL A 220 -35.45 -44.57 -35.58
C VAL A 220 -34.63 -43.93 -36.68
N ARG A 221 -33.83 -44.77 -37.33
CA ARG A 221 -32.96 -44.39 -38.46
C ARG A 221 -33.35 -45.06 -39.76
N ASP A 222 -34.12 -46.15 -39.70
CA ASP A 222 -34.68 -46.81 -40.88
C ASP A 222 -36.18 -46.52 -41.02
N PHE A 223 -36.52 -45.74 -42.02
CA PHE A 223 -37.89 -45.32 -42.32
C PHE A 223 -38.56 -46.22 -43.38
N LYS A 224 -37.89 -47.27 -43.86
CA LYS A 224 -38.48 -48.20 -44.85
C LYS A 224 -39.59 -49.07 -44.27
N GLN A 225 -39.60 -49.25 -42.95
CA GLN A 225 -40.59 -50.03 -42.22
C GLN A 225 -41.98 -49.36 -42.14
N PHE A 226 -42.05 -48.02 -42.24
CA PHE A 226 -43.31 -47.28 -42.15
C PHE A 226 -43.99 -47.14 -43.52
N TYR A 227 -45.31 -47.24 -43.53
CA TYR A 227 -46.12 -47.07 -44.73
C TYR A 227 -46.54 -45.62 -44.91
N SER A 228 -46.43 -45.08 -46.12
CA SER A 228 -47.19 -43.86 -46.44
C SER A 228 -48.68 -44.17 -46.43
N LEU A 229 -49.53 -43.16 -46.22
CA LEU A 229 -50.98 -43.33 -46.27
C LEU A 229 -51.47 -44.01 -47.56
N GLU A 230 -50.85 -43.68 -48.70
CA GLU A 230 -51.15 -44.31 -49.99
C GLU A 230 -50.70 -45.78 -50.07
N GLN A 231 -49.51 -46.09 -49.54
CA GLN A 231 -49.00 -47.47 -49.46
C GLN A 231 -49.83 -48.33 -48.51
N ALA A 232 -50.20 -47.79 -47.35
CA ALA A 232 -51.05 -48.46 -46.38
C ALA A 232 -52.40 -48.83 -47.03
N ARG A 233 -53.01 -47.91 -47.78
CA ARG A 233 -54.26 -48.15 -48.52
C ARG A 233 -54.13 -49.18 -49.62
N SER A 234 -53.03 -49.21 -50.36
CA SER A 234 -52.83 -50.21 -51.43
C SER A 234 -52.58 -51.61 -50.88
N LEU A 235 -51.93 -51.73 -49.70
CA LEU A 235 -51.66 -53.00 -49.02
C LEU A 235 -52.90 -53.66 -48.41
N VAL A 236 -53.98 -52.90 -48.14
CA VAL A 236 -55.25 -53.42 -47.62
C VAL A 236 -55.74 -54.63 -48.41
N ARG A 237 -55.72 -54.54 -49.74
CA ARG A 237 -56.25 -55.60 -50.60
C ARG A 237 -55.46 -56.90 -50.42
N ASN A 238 -54.14 -56.80 -50.34
CA ASN A 238 -53.27 -57.97 -50.17
C ASN A 238 -53.32 -58.53 -48.75
N ALA A 239 -53.41 -57.67 -47.73
CA ALA A 239 -53.48 -58.05 -46.32
C ALA A 239 -54.83 -58.68 -45.93
N GLY A 240 -55.94 -58.19 -46.53
CA GLY A 240 -57.29 -58.70 -46.28
C GLY A 240 -57.67 -59.95 -47.08
N GLN A 241 -57.03 -60.20 -48.24
CA GLN A 241 -57.31 -61.35 -49.11
C GLN A 241 -57.26 -62.72 -48.43
N PRO A 242 -56.27 -63.07 -47.58
CA PRO A 242 -56.25 -64.35 -46.87
C PRO A 242 -57.35 -64.49 -45.82
N LEU A 243 -57.80 -63.37 -45.22
CA LEU A 243 -58.82 -63.35 -44.17
C LEU A 243 -60.26 -63.46 -44.74
N LEU A 244 -60.42 -63.11 -46.02
CA LEU A 244 -61.71 -63.04 -46.72
C LEU A 244 -61.87 -64.12 -47.81
N ARG A 245 -61.04 -65.18 -47.79
CA ARG A 245 -60.88 -66.18 -48.87
C ARG A 245 -62.15 -66.94 -49.28
N ASP A 246 -63.17 -67.01 -48.43
CA ASP A 246 -64.41 -67.77 -48.65
C ASP A 246 -65.66 -66.89 -48.77
N LEU A 247 -65.50 -65.58 -49.02
CA LEU A 247 -66.61 -64.63 -49.15
C LEU A 247 -66.86 -64.22 -50.59
N ASP A 248 -68.08 -63.79 -50.89
CA ASP A 248 -68.44 -63.25 -52.21
C ASP A 248 -67.55 -62.04 -52.57
N TYR A 249 -67.19 -61.94 -53.86
CA TYR A 249 -66.30 -60.90 -54.38
C TYR A 249 -66.82 -59.48 -54.08
N ALA A 250 -68.14 -59.31 -54.05
CA ALA A 250 -68.77 -58.06 -53.65
C ALA A 250 -68.44 -57.68 -52.18
N LEU A 251 -68.49 -58.64 -51.25
CA LEU A 251 -68.20 -58.41 -49.83
C LEU A 251 -66.72 -58.16 -49.57
N VAL A 252 -65.84 -58.83 -50.31
CA VAL A 252 -64.39 -58.57 -50.25
C VAL A 252 -64.09 -57.12 -50.63
N ASN A 253 -64.72 -56.60 -51.68
CA ASN A 253 -64.53 -55.20 -52.09
C ASN A 253 -65.12 -54.21 -51.08
N VAL A 254 -66.24 -54.54 -50.43
CA VAL A 254 -66.80 -53.73 -49.35
C VAL A 254 -65.85 -53.69 -48.15
N GLY A 255 -65.31 -54.83 -47.72
CA GLY A 255 -64.32 -54.88 -46.63
C GLY A 255 -63.05 -54.10 -46.94
N VAL A 256 -62.55 -54.19 -48.18
CA VAL A 256 -61.38 -53.42 -48.63
C VAL A 256 -61.66 -51.91 -48.68
N ASP A 257 -62.81 -51.46 -49.22
CA ASP A 257 -63.18 -50.04 -49.27
C ASP A 257 -63.33 -49.45 -47.85
N VAL A 258 -63.98 -50.18 -46.94
CA VAL A 258 -64.12 -49.80 -45.53
C VAL A 258 -62.73 -49.67 -44.86
N CYS A 259 -61.87 -50.68 -45.01
CA CYS A 259 -60.49 -50.62 -44.49
C CYS A 259 -59.69 -49.44 -45.08
N GLN A 260 -59.75 -49.20 -46.38
CA GLN A 260 -59.00 -48.11 -47.04
C GLN A 260 -59.42 -46.72 -46.56
N ARG A 261 -60.71 -46.54 -46.23
CA ARG A 261 -61.25 -45.30 -45.69
C ARG A 261 -60.93 -45.10 -44.21
N LEU A 262 -60.84 -46.20 -43.44
CA LEU A 262 -60.54 -46.16 -42.00
C LEU A 262 -59.06 -45.97 -41.68
N ILE A 263 -58.14 -46.34 -42.58
CA ILE A 263 -56.70 -46.10 -42.36
C ILE A 263 -56.44 -44.60 -42.29
N GLN A 264 -55.84 -44.18 -41.17
CA GLN A 264 -55.36 -42.84 -40.90
C GLN A 264 -53.89 -42.88 -40.45
N PRO A 265 -53.12 -41.79 -40.63
CA PRO A 265 -51.76 -41.69 -40.09
C PRO A 265 -51.76 -41.78 -38.56
N ASN A 266 -50.97 -42.70 -38.00
CA ASN A 266 -50.76 -42.82 -36.55
C ASN A 266 -49.39 -42.31 -36.11
N ILE A 267 -48.55 -41.85 -37.04
CA ILE A 267 -47.29 -41.15 -36.76
C ILE A 267 -47.42 -39.71 -37.23
N THR A 268 -47.25 -38.75 -36.32
CA THR A 268 -47.41 -37.32 -36.59
C THR A 268 -46.27 -36.49 -36.00
N LEU A 269 -45.96 -35.34 -36.60
CA LEU A 269 -44.85 -34.48 -36.16
C LEU A 269 -45.20 -33.70 -34.88
N ASN A 270 -44.44 -33.87 -33.81
CA ASN A 270 -44.57 -33.09 -32.58
C ASN A 270 -43.66 -31.85 -32.62
N ARG A 271 -44.18 -30.76 -33.20
CA ARG A 271 -43.44 -29.49 -33.31
C ARG A 271 -43.14 -28.86 -31.95
N SER A 272 -44.07 -28.91 -31.00
CA SER A 272 -43.90 -28.31 -29.68
C SER A 272 -42.75 -28.93 -28.90
N GLU A 273 -42.68 -30.26 -28.85
CA GLU A 273 -41.61 -30.97 -28.14
C GLU A 273 -40.26 -30.78 -28.84
N THR A 274 -40.25 -30.77 -30.18
CA THR A 274 -39.04 -30.51 -30.97
C THR A 274 -38.48 -29.11 -30.69
N GLU A 275 -39.31 -28.07 -30.71
CA GLU A 275 -38.86 -26.69 -30.43
C GLU A 275 -38.45 -26.50 -28.95
N LEU A 276 -39.14 -27.18 -28.01
CA LEU A 276 -38.75 -27.16 -26.61
C LEU A 276 -37.35 -27.78 -26.40
N ARG A 277 -37.03 -28.88 -27.08
CA ARG A 277 -35.71 -29.51 -27.03
C ARG A 277 -34.63 -28.64 -27.64
N LYS A 278 -34.92 -27.97 -28.76
CA LYS A 278 -34.00 -26.98 -29.36
C LYS A 278 -33.70 -25.83 -28.39
N ALA A 279 -34.73 -25.28 -27.75
CA ALA A 279 -34.56 -24.21 -26.76
C ALA A 279 -33.72 -24.67 -25.55
N ARG A 280 -33.94 -25.90 -25.06
CA ARG A 280 -33.14 -26.47 -23.96
C ARG A 280 -31.67 -26.68 -24.36
N ALA A 281 -31.44 -27.27 -25.53
CA ALA A 281 -30.10 -27.50 -26.06
C ALA A 281 -29.32 -26.19 -26.23
N ALA A 282 -29.97 -25.11 -26.72
CA ALA A 282 -29.35 -23.79 -26.81
C ALA A 282 -29.04 -23.18 -25.42
N GLY A 283 -29.94 -23.37 -24.45
CA GLY A 283 -29.78 -22.86 -23.09
C GLY A 283 -28.69 -23.56 -22.27
N GLU A 284 -28.38 -24.81 -22.57
CA GLU A 284 -27.32 -25.59 -21.90
C GLU A 284 -25.90 -25.23 -22.37
N ILE A 285 -25.76 -24.53 -23.51
CA ILE A 285 -24.46 -24.09 -24.02
C ILE A 285 -23.88 -22.99 -23.13
N LYS A 286 -22.79 -23.33 -22.45
CA LYS A 286 -21.98 -22.36 -21.69
C LYS A 286 -21.29 -21.38 -22.64
N PRO A 287 -21.19 -20.09 -22.26
CA PRO A 287 -20.44 -19.09 -23.02
C PRO A 287 -19.00 -19.53 -23.33
N VAL A 288 -18.56 -19.26 -24.55
CA VAL A 288 -17.17 -19.45 -24.96
C VAL A 288 -16.37 -18.25 -24.47
N LEU A 289 -15.50 -18.49 -23.48
CA LEU A 289 -14.65 -17.45 -22.92
C LEU A 289 -13.24 -17.54 -23.51
N TYR A 290 -12.68 -16.40 -23.92
CA TYR A 290 -11.27 -16.30 -24.25
C TYR A 290 -10.56 -15.37 -23.25
N LYS A 291 -9.29 -15.67 -22.99
CA LYS A 291 -8.51 -14.99 -21.95
C LYS A 291 -7.71 -13.84 -22.55
N ILE A 292 -7.98 -12.63 -22.07
CA ILE A 292 -7.14 -11.45 -22.32
C ILE A 292 -6.04 -11.42 -21.26
N LYS A 293 -4.79 -11.27 -21.70
CA LYS A 293 -3.63 -11.27 -20.79
C LYS A 293 -3.33 -9.87 -20.27
N GLN A 294 -2.81 -9.80 -19.04
CA GLN A 294 -2.25 -8.57 -18.49
C GLN A 294 -1.21 -7.98 -19.45
N GLY A 295 -1.32 -6.67 -19.70
CA GLY A 295 -0.45 -5.93 -20.61
C GLY A 295 -0.89 -5.91 -22.07
N GLU A 296 -1.91 -6.68 -22.45
CA GLU A 296 -2.48 -6.66 -23.80
C GLU A 296 -3.10 -5.28 -24.12
N MET A 297 -2.88 -4.77 -25.33
CA MET A 297 -3.40 -3.48 -25.76
C MET A 297 -4.90 -3.59 -26.03
N LEU A 298 -5.71 -2.81 -25.31
CA LEU A 298 -7.16 -2.77 -25.48
C LEU A 298 -7.61 -1.65 -26.42
N LEU A 299 -6.92 -0.50 -26.36
CA LEU A 299 -7.22 0.69 -27.16
C LEU A 299 -5.92 1.50 -27.33
N ARG A 300 -5.57 1.94 -28.54
CA ARG A 300 -4.41 2.83 -28.75
C ARG A 300 -4.83 4.28 -28.82
N GLU A 301 -3.93 5.18 -28.45
CA GLU A 301 -4.11 6.62 -28.64
C GLU A 301 -4.47 6.95 -30.10
N GLY A 302 -5.49 7.78 -30.29
CA GLY A 302 -6.00 8.15 -31.61
C GLY A 302 -6.96 7.15 -32.27
N GLU A 303 -7.16 5.96 -31.71
CA GLU A 303 -8.17 5.01 -32.21
C GLU A 303 -9.58 5.42 -31.80
N ARG A 304 -10.55 5.18 -32.70
CA ARG A 304 -11.97 5.35 -32.39
C ARG A 304 -12.47 4.16 -31.57
N VAL A 305 -13.24 4.45 -30.53
CA VAL A 305 -13.81 3.46 -29.62
C VAL A 305 -14.91 2.69 -30.35
N THR A 306 -14.66 1.40 -30.57
CA THR A 306 -15.62 0.45 -31.16
C THR A 306 -16.42 -0.26 -30.07
N GLU A 307 -17.50 -0.94 -30.45
CA GLU A 307 -18.30 -1.75 -29.53
C GLU A 307 -17.47 -2.86 -28.86
N LEU A 308 -16.53 -3.48 -29.59
CA LEU A 308 -15.59 -4.46 -29.04
C LEU A 308 -14.67 -3.84 -27.98
N HIS A 309 -14.21 -2.61 -28.18
CA HIS A 309 -13.39 -1.90 -27.19
C HIS A 309 -14.20 -1.63 -25.91
N LEU A 310 -15.47 -1.21 -26.04
CA LEU A 310 -16.36 -1.02 -24.89
C LEU A 310 -16.64 -2.32 -24.14
N LEU A 311 -16.85 -3.43 -24.84
CA LEU A 311 -17.02 -4.75 -24.23
C LEU A 311 -15.77 -5.15 -23.43
N LYS A 312 -14.57 -4.97 -23.99
CA LYS A 312 -13.29 -5.22 -23.28
C LYS A 312 -13.14 -4.33 -22.04
N LEU A 313 -13.47 -3.04 -22.14
CA LEU A 313 -13.38 -2.11 -21.02
C LEU A 313 -14.40 -2.42 -19.91
N LYS A 314 -15.66 -2.73 -20.27
CA LYS A 314 -16.70 -3.14 -19.32
C LYS A 314 -16.40 -4.47 -18.65
N ALA A 315 -15.87 -5.45 -19.40
CA ALA A 315 -15.46 -6.73 -18.84
C ALA A 315 -14.35 -6.55 -17.80
N MET A 316 -13.34 -5.72 -18.10
CA MET A 316 -12.27 -5.35 -17.17
C MET A 316 -12.79 -4.61 -15.92
N GLU A 317 -13.83 -3.78 -16.06
CA GLU A 317 -14.49 -3.10 -14.94
C GLU A 317 -15.33 -4.06 -14.08
N SER A 318 -16.05 -4.99 -14.70
CA SER A 318 -16.94 -5.95 -14.01
C SER A 318 -16.18 -7.01 -13.19
N GLU A 319 -14.96 -7.34 -13.60
CA GLU A 319 -14.02 -8.20 -12.86
C GLU A 319 -13.31 -7.47 -11.71
N ALA A 320 -13.36 -6.13 -11.68
CA ALA A 320 -12.88 -5.37 -10.54
C ALA A 320 -13.87 -5.56 -9.39
N LYS A 321 -13.47 -6.28 -8.33
CA LYS A 321 -14.24 -6.40 -7.08
C LYS A 321 -13.92 -5.20 -6.17
N PRO A 322 -14.71 -4.11 -6.19
CA PRO A 322 -14.39 -2.90 -5.43
C PRO A 322 -14.33 -3.16 -3.92
N GLU A 323 -15.15 -4.10 -3.41
CA GLU A 323 -15.18 -4.47 -1.99
C GLU A 323 -13.85 -5.08 -1.51
N GLN A 324 -13.26 -5.99 -2.30
CA GLN A 324 -11.98 -6.62 -1.96
C GLN A 324 -10.83 -5.62 -2.05
N PHE A 325 -10.89 -4.71 -3.02
CA PHE A 325 -9.93 -3.61 -3.13
C PHE A 325 -10.01 -2.67 -1.93
N PHE A 326 -11.22 -2.29 -1.50
CA PHE A 326 -11.43 -1.44 -0.33
C PHE A 326 -10.94 -2.11 0.97
N LEU A 327 -11.22 -3.40 1.16
CA LEU A 327 -10.69 -4.18 2.29
C LEU A 327 -9.16 -4.25 2.30
N MET A 328 -8.54 -4.41 1.13
CA MET A 328 -7.07 -4.41 1.00
C MET A 328 -6.46 -3.06 1.41
N VAL A 329 -7.08 -1.96 0.97
CA VAL A 329 -6.67 -0.58 1.31
C VAL A 329 -6.82 -0.31 2.80
N LEU A 330 -7.95 -0.74 3.39
CA LEU A 330 -8.19 -0.57 4.82
C LEU A 330 -7.21 -1.41 5.66
N GLY A 331 -6.94 -2.64 5.23
CA GLY A 331 -5.97 -3.52 5.87
C GLY A 331 -4.54 -2.97 5.82
N SER A 332 -4.09 -2.45 4.66
CA SER A 332 -2.76 -1.84 4.54
C SER A 332 -2.62 -0.58 5.40
N ALA A 333 -3.67 0.26 5.46
CA ALA A 333 -3.73 1.42 6.34
C ALA A 333 -3.66 1.02 7.83
N ALA A 334 -4.42 0.00 8.25
CA ALA A 334 -4.43 -0.46 9.65
C ALA A 334 -3.08 -1.03 10.09
N LEU A 335 -2.43 -1.85 9.25
CA LEU A 335 -1.09 -2.39 9.53
C LEU A 335 -0.06 -1.26 9.65
N MET A 336 -0.13 -0.27 8.75
CA MET A 336 0.77 0.87 8.77
C MET A 336 0.57 1.75 10.01
N LEU A 337 -0.67 2.01 10.39
CA LEU A 337 -0.99 2.73 11.62
C LEU A 337 -0.43 2.01 12.85
N GLY A 338 -0.61 0.68 12.93
CA GLY A 338 -0.06 -0.14 14.01
C GLY A 338 1.46 -0.04 14.11
N LEU A 339 2.17 -0.10 12.98
CA LEU A 339 3.63 0.03 12.92
C LEU A 339 4.11 1.42 13.35
N ILE A 340 3.46 2.49 12.89
CA ILE A 340 3.82 3.85 13.27
C ILE A 340 3.57 4.07 14.77
N VAL A 341 2.43 3.61 15.30
CA VAL A 341 2.11 3.66 16.74
C VAL A 341 3.12 2.86 17.55
N MET A 342 3.48 1.65 17.11
CA MET A 342 4.51 0.84 17.76
C MET A 342 5.85 1.58 17.81
N SER A 343 6.29 2.15 16.67
CA SER A 343 7.53 2.92 16.61
C SER A 343 7.49 4.12 17.56
N TYR A 344 6.36 4.83 17.62
CA TYR A 344 6.13 5.94 18.53
C TYR A 344 6.19 5.53 20.01
N VAL A 345 5.57 4.40 20.39
CA VAL A 345 5.59 3.89 21.77
C VAL A 345 7.01 3.46 22.19
N LEU A 346 7.75 2.79 21.30
CA LEU A 346 9.14 2.39 21.56
C LEU A 346 10.05 3.61 21.73
N LEU A 347 9.82 4.69 20.97
CA LEU A 347 10.52 5.96 21.08
C LEU A 347 10.20 6.69 22.39
N LEU A 348 8.93 6.73 22.79
CA LEU A 348 8.50 7.39 24.04
C LEU A 348 9.08 6.72 25.29
N ARG A 349 9.15 5.38 25.32
CA ARG A 349 9.61 4.64 26.50
C ARG A 349 11.11 4.73 26.76
N ARG A 350 11.92 5.05 25.75
CA ARG A 350 13.38 5.02 25.85
C ARG A 350 14.01 6.39 26.09
N VAL A 351 13.28 7.47 25.83
CA VAL A 351 13.84 8.82 25.74
C VAL A 351 12.96 9.83 26.49
N SER A 352 12.27 9.40 27.54
CA SER A 352 11.39 10.26 28.34
C SER A 352 12.11 11.34 29.19
N SER A 353 13.42 11.54 28.98
CA SER A 353 14.24 12.54 29.67
C SER A 353 14.69 13.70 28.77
N ASP A 354 14.97 13.47 27.48
CA ASP A 354 15.84 14.39 26.71
C ASP A 354 15.19 15.06 25.48
N TRP A 355 13.89 14.85 25.20
CA TRP A 355 13.25 15.58 24.11
C TRP A 355 12.67 16.91 24.59
N ASP A 356 13.36 18.00 24.28
CA ASP A 356 12.79 19.33 24.44
C ASP A 356 11.54 19.58 23.57
N ASN A 357 11.28 18.75 22.52
CA ASN A 357 10.25 19.03 21.50
C ASN A 357 9.57 17.81 20.82
N PRO A 358 8.85 16.91 21.52
CA PRO A 358 8.36 15.64 20.97
C PRO A 358 7.51 15.75 19.69
N ILE A 359 6.74 16.83 19.52
CA ILE A 359 5.90 17.04 18.33
C ILE A 359 6.74 17.42 17.10
N GLN A 360 7.78 18.23 17.28
CA GLN A 360 8.69 18.59 16.19
C GLN A 360 9.39 17.37 15.60
N ASN A 361 9.81 16.44 16.48
CA ASN A 361 10.43 15.19 16.09
C ASN A 361 9.47 14.28 15.35
N LEU A 362 8.21 14.20 15.82
CA LEU A 362 7.17 13.43 15.13
C LEU A 362 6.84 14.02 13.75
N LEU A 363 6.81 15.35 13.62
CA LEU A 363 6.65 16.04 12.34
C LEU A 363 7.83 15.78 11.40
N LEU A 364 9.07 15.79 11.91
CA LEU A 364 10.24 15.43 11.11
C LEU A 364 10.13 14.00 10.58
N MET A 365 9.82 13.03 11.45
CA MET A 365 9.62 11.64 11.06
C MET A 365 8.52 11.49 10.01
N ALA A 366 7.38 12.16 10.19
CA ALA A 366 6.26 12.16 9.26
C ALA A 366 6.63 12.73 7.89
N CYS A 367 7.30 13.90 7.86
CA CYS A 367 7.73 14.55 6.63
C CYS A 367 8.76 13.69 5.89
N VAL A 368 9.79 13.19 6.58
CA VAL A 368 10.81 12.31 5.98
C VAL A 368 10.13 11.04 5.44
N PHE A 369 9.23 10.42 6.20
CA PHE A 369 8.48 9.25 5.75
C PHE A 369 7.73 9.53 4.45
N LEU A 370 6.85 10.55 4.43
CA LEU A 370 6.01 10.86 3.27
C LEU A 370 6.82 11.26 2.04
N VAL A 371 7.84 12.12 2.20
CA VAL A 371 8.69 12.59 1.10
C VAL A 371 9.44 11.42 0.46
N PHE A 372 10.05 10.54 1.28
CA PHE A 372 10.82 9.43 0.75
C PHE A 372 9.93 8.34 0.13
N GLN A 373 8.73 8.10 0.67
CA GLN A 373 7.77 7.17 0.05
C GLN A 373 7.20 7.72 -1.26
N LEU A 374 6.86 9.01 -1.32
CA LEU A 374 6.45 9.67 -2.57
C LEU A 374 7.58 9.61 -3.60
N MET A 375 8.81 9.93 -3.20
CA MET A 375 9.97 9.84 -4.08
C MET A 375 10.19 8.41 -4.60
N ALA A 376 10.05 7.39 -3.75
CA ALA A 376 10.13 5.98 -4.16
C ALA A 376 9.05 5.65 -5.20
N GLN A 377 7.79 6.01 -4.94
CA GLN A 377 6.68 5.80 -5.87
C GLN A 377 6.94 6.47 -7.23
N MET A 378 7.43 7.71 -7.22
CA MET A 378 7.75 8.47 -8.44
C MET A 378 8.92 7.84 -9.21
N LEU A 379 10.00 7.45 -8.53
CA LEU A 379 11.16 6.80 -9.15
C LEU A 379 10.79 5.48 -9.80
N VAL A 380 9.96 4.67 -9.15
CA VAL A 380 9.47 3.39 -9.70
C VAL A 380 8.59 3.64 -10.92
N SER A 381 7.60 4.53 -10.79
CA SER A 381 6.66 4.84 -11.88
C SER A 381 7.39 5.39 -13.11
N PHE A 382 8.36 6.29 -12.90
CA PHE A 382 9.16 6.86 -13.98
C PHE A 382 10.16 5.86 -14.57
N GLY A 383 10.80 5.05 -13.72
CA GLY A 383 11.75 4.03 -14.15
C GLY A 383 11.10 2.93 -15.00
N GLU A 384 9.88 2.51 -14.68
CA GLU A 384 9.11 1.58 -15.52
C GLU A 384 8.82 2.17 -16.91
N VAL A 385 8.53 3.47 -17.01
CA VAL A 385 8.29 4.15 -18.30
C VAL A 385 9.59 4.27 -19.11
N LEU A 386 10.69 4.64 -18.48
CA LEU A 386 11.98 4.79 -19.15
C LEU A 386 12.52 3.45 -19.68
N ILE A 387 12.43 2.37 -18.90
CA ILE A 387 12.94 1.06 -19.33
C ILE A 387 12.12 0.50 -20.48
N ARG A 388 10.79 0.63 -20.47
CA ARG A 388 9.94 0.16 -21.59
C ARG A 388 10.31 0.80 -22.93
N ASN A 389 10.84 2.03 -22.90
CA ASN A 389 11.24 2.79 -24.08
C ASN A 389 12.74 2.70 -24.37
N SER A 390 13.51 1.95 -23.58
CA SER A 390 14.96 1.81 -23.75
C SER A 390 15.29 0.68 -24.72
N PRO A 391 16.26 0.87 -25.64
CA PRO A 391 16.75 -0.20 -26.51
C PRO A 391 17.63 -1.24 -25.78
N HIS A 392 17.94 -1.04 -24.49
CA HIS A 392 18.79 -1.95 -23.70
C HIS A 392 17.94 -2.96 -22.93
N ALA A 393 18.39 -4.22 -22.86
CA ALA A 393 17.75 -5.30 -22.10
C ALA A 393 17.98 -5.13 -20.58
N VAL A 394 17.38 -4.10 -19.99
CA VAL A 394 17.36 -3.90 -18.52
C VAL A 394 16.05 -4.48 -18.00
N SER A 395 16.13 -5.38 -17.02
CA SER A 395 14.94 -5.94 -16.37
C SER A 395 14.17 -4.84 -15.62
N GLU A 396 12.83 -4.89 -15.68
CA GLU A 396 11.96 -3.98 -14.91
C GLU A 396 12.24 -4.07 -13.39
N ALA A 397 12.72 -5.22 -12.91
CA ALA A 397 13.07 -5.44 -11.50
C ALA A 397 14.30 -4.64 -11.05
N SER A 398 15.22 -4.29 -11.96
CA SER A 398 16.47 -3.61 -11.62
C SER A 398 16.24 -2.19 -11.09
N VAL A 399 15.18 -1.50 -11.56
CA VAL A 399 14.82 -0.13 -11.14
C VAL A 399 14.62 -0.04 -9.63
N MET A 400 14.13 -1.11 -9.01
CA MET A 400 13.78 -1.10 -7.59
C MET A 400 15.00 -0.82 -6.70
N PHE A 401 16.20 -1.23 -7.14
CA PHE A 401 17.43 -1.08 -6.37
C PHE A 401 18.02 0.33 -6.39
N ILE A 402 17.62 1.19 -7.34
CA ILE A 402 18.15 2.57 -7.43
C ILE A 402 17.53 3.51 -6.40
N VAL A 403 16.40 3.14 -5.80
CA VAL A 403 15.63 4.00 -4.91
C VAL A 403 16.43 4.29 -3.62
N PRO A 404 16.79 5.55 -3.32
CA PRO A 404 17.67 5.88 -2.21
C PRO A 404 16.92 5.96 -0.87
N LEU A 405 16.14 4.92 -0.54
CA LEU A 405 15.28 4.90 0.65
C LEU A 405 16.07 4.83 1.96
N ALA A 406 17.31 4.31 1.92
CA ALA A 406 18.20 4.25 3.08
C ALA A 406 18.61 5.64 3.59
N ALA A 407 18.45 6.71 2.79
CA ALA A 407 18.67 8.07 3.24
C ALA A 407 17.71 8.51 4.36
N ALA A 408 16.48 8.00 4.38
CA ALA A 408 15.47 8.37 5.35
C ALA A 408 15.89 8.04 6.80
N PRO A 409 16.28 6.79 7.15
CA PRO A 409 16.82 6.49 8.47
C PRO A 409 18.20 7.13 8.71
N MET A 410 19.02 7.39 7.69
CA MET A 410 20.27 8.15 7.85
C MET A 410 19.99 9.58 8.36
N ILE A 411 19.05 10.30 7.75
CA ILE A 411 18.66 11.65 8.14
C ILE A 411 18.15 11.65 9.58
N LEU A 412 17.25 10.72 9.92
CA LEU A 412 16.79 10.63 11.31
C LEU A 412 17.91 10.27 12.29
N CYS A 413 18.89 9.48 11.89
CA CYS A 413 20.01 9.14 12.75
C CYS A 413 20.85 10.36 13.11
N VAL A 414 21.06 11.28 12.15
CA VAL A 414 21.81 12.53 12.36
C VAL A 414 21.12 13.46 13.36
N PHE A 415 19.79 13.50 13.40
CA PHE A 415 19.05 14.42 14.28
C PHE A 415 18.55 13.79 15.57
N LEU A 416 18.11 12.53 15.53
CA LEU A 416 17.40 11.85 16.62
C LEU A 416 18.17 10.65 17.17
N GLY A 417 19.37 10.41 16.67
CA GLY A 417 20.23 9.30 17.07
C GLY A 417 19.84 7.95 16.49
N LEU A 418 20.74 6.98 16.66
CA LEU A 418 20.58 5.61 16.13
C LEU A 418 19.39 4.87 16.74
N ALA A 419 19.11 5.10 18.03
CA ALA A 419 17.99 4.46 18.73
C ALA A 419 16.63 4.79 18.09
N SER A 420 16.50 5.97 17.50
CA SER A 420 15.28 6.41 16.81
C SER A 420 15.25 6.00 15.35
N ALA A 421 16.42 5.97 14.69
CA ALA A 421 16.54 5.61 13.29
C ALA A 421 16.23 4.13 13.00
N LEU A 422 16.56 3.21 13.91
CA LEU A 422 16.36 1.76 13.68
C LEU A 422 14.87 1.35 13.62
N PRO A 423 13.99 1.71 14.58
CA PRO A 423 12.55 1.45 14.44
C PRO A 423 11.97 2.13 13.20
N PHE A 424 12.45 3.33 12.86
CA PHE A 424 12.01 4.01 11.65
C PHE A 424 12.44 3.29 10.36
N ALA A 425 13.63 2.69 10.32
CA ALA A 425 14.07 1.86 9.20
C ALA A 425 13.13 0.66 8.97
N VAL A 426 12.61 0.05 10.03
CA VAL A 426 11.59 -1.02 9.94
C VAL A 426 10.31 -0.49 9.29
N VAL A 427 9.81 0.65 9.75
CA VAL A 427 8.61 1.30 9.18
C VAL A 427 8.82 1.64 7.70
N MET A 428 9.97 2.20 7.34
CA MET A 428 10.33 2.51 5.96
C MET A 428 10.40 1.26 5.08
N ALA A 429 10.97 0.16 5.59
CA ALA A 429 11.12 -1.09 4.85
C ALA A 429 9.78 -1.80 4.61
N VAL A 430 8.88 -1.82 5.60
CA VAL A 430 7.53 -2.38 5.42
C VAL A 430 6.74 -1.54 4.41
N ALA A 431 6.79 -0.20 4.54
CA ALA A 431 6.16 0.70 3.59
C ALA A 431 6.70 0.52 2.17
N ALA A 432 8.02 0.36 2.01
CA ALA A 432 8.65 0.03 0.74
C ALA A 432 8.09 -1.28 0.17
N ALA A 433 8.00 -2.33 0.98
CA ALA A 433 7.49 -3.63 0.53
C ALA A 433 6.08 -3.51 -0.07
N ILE A 434 5.22 -2.69 0.53
CA ILE A 434 3.86 -2.40 0.02
C ILE A 434 3.94 -1.68 -1.34
N VAL A 435 4.81 -0.67 -1.47
CA VAL A 435 5.07 0.04 -2.75
C VAL A 435 5.57 -0.92 -3.83
N PHE A 436 6.45 -1.86 -3.47
CA PHE A 436 7.01 -2.87 -4.37
C PHE A 436 6.15 -4.15 -4.46
N LYS A 437 4.82 -4.00 -4.59
CA LYS A 437 3.86 -5.10 -4.83
C LYS A 437 3.93 -6.23 -3.79
N ASN A 438 4.11 -5.88 -2.51
CA ASN A 438 4.24 -6.81 -1.36
C ASN A 438 5.45 -7.76 -1.45
N SER A 439 6.58 -7.29 -1.99
CA SER A 439 7.80 -8.08 -2.16
C SER A 439 8.60 -8.23 -0.85
N LEU A 440 8.63 -9.46 -0.31
CA LEU A 440 9.44 -9.81 0.87
C LEU A 440 10.95 -9.62 0.66
N PRO A 441 11.55 -9.98 -0.50
CA PRO A 441 12.95 -9.68 -0.77
C PRO A 441 13.28 -8.18 -0.67
N MET A 442 12.38 -7.30 -1.14
CA MET A 442 12.57 -5.85 -1.06
C MET A 442 12.44 -5.33 0.37
N LEU A 443 11.54 -5.90 1.18
CA LEU A 443 11.47 -5.61 2.62
C LEU A 443 12.83 -5.83 3.29
N VAL A 444 13.42 -7.01 3.09
CA VAL A 444 14.72 -7.37 3.68
C VAL A 444 15.84 -6.46 3.16
N PHE A 445 15.84 -6.18 1.85
CA PHE A 445 16.82 -5.30 1.22
C PHE A 445 16.83 -3.90 1.86
N PHE A 446 15.67 -3.24 1.95
CA PHE A 446 15.56 -1.89 2.51
C PHE A 446 15.73 -1.85 4.03
N LEU A 447 15.34 -2.92 4.73
CA LEU A 447 15.56 -3.03 6.17
C LEU A 447 17.05 -3.06 6.51
N ILE A 448 17.82 -3.94 5.86
CA ILE A 448 19.25 -4.10 6.12
C ILE A 448 20.02 -2.87 5.65
N SER A 449 19.78 -2.41 4.42
CA SER A 449 20.48 -1.23 3.88
C SER A 449 20.16 0.05 4.65
N GLY A 450 18.89 0.27 5.03
CA GLY A 450 18.48 1.43 5.84
C GLY A 450 19.06 1.39 7.25
N SER A 451 19.05 0.24 7.91
CA SER A 451 19.62 0.08 9.26
C SER A 451 21.13 0.27 9.27
N MET A 452 21.85 -0.34 8.32
CA MET A 452 23.31 -0.21 8.21
C MET A 452 23.71 1.20 7.77
N GLY A 453 22.93 1.83 6.90
CA GLY A 453 23.11 3.23 6.52
C GLY A 453 23.04 4.15 7.73
N ALA A 454 22.01 4.01 8.58
CA ALA A 454 21.90 4.72 9.85
C ALA A 454 23.08 4.41 10.78
N TYR A 455 23.48 3.14 10.91
CA TYR A 455 24.61 2.74 11.74
C TYR A 455 25.92 3.41 11.33
N TRP A 456 26.22 3.48 10.03
CA TRP A 456 27.47 4.08 9.55
C TRP A 456 27.49 5.60 9.63
N ILE A 457 26.32 6.26 9.68
CA ILE A 457 26.24 7.71 9.82
C ILE A 457 26.09 8.20 11.27
N ARG A 458 25.92 7.30 12.25
CA ARG A 458 25.60 7.65 13.65
C ARG A 458 26.48 8.72 14.31
N ASN A 459 27.75 8.81 13.91
CA ASN A 459 28.74 9.76 14.45
C ASN A 459 29.16 10.77 13.37
N CYS A 460 28.18 11.37 12.69
CA CYS A 460 28.42 12.28 11.58
C CYS A 460 28.92 13.65 12.05
N ARG A 461 30.24 13.84 12.03
CA ARG A 461 30.90 15.10 12.39
C ARG A 461 31.37 15.91 11.18
N GLU A 462 31.53 15.28 10.02
CA GLU A 462 32.04 15.91 8.81
C GLU A 462 31.18 15.55 7.60
N ARG A 463 31.10 16.46 6.61
CA ARG A 463 30.34 16.23 5.38
C ARG A 463 30.82 15.02 4.57
N LYS A 464 32.12 14.66 4.67
CA LYS A 464 32.67 13.46 4.01
C LYS A 464 32.07 12.14 4.54
N VAL A 465 31.52 12.15 5.76
CA VAL A 465 30.90 10.96 6.36
C VAL A 465 29.67 10.53 5.56
N PHE A 466 28.90 11.46 4.99
CA PHE A 466 27.77 11.13 4.11
C PHE A 466 28.21 10.33 2.88
N VAL A 467 29.29 10.76 2.22
CA VAL A 467 29.83 10.09 1.02
C VAL A 467 30.35 8.71 1.37
N THR A 468 31.13 8.58 2.45
CA THR A 468 31.68 7.28 2.86
C THR A 468 30.61 6.31 3.39
N ALA A 469 29.59 6.80 4.11
CA ALA A 469 28.45 6.00 4.53
C ALA A 469 27.58 5.58 3.34
N GLY A 470 27.36 6.48 2.37
CA GLY A 470 26.71 6.17 1.10
C GLY A 470 27.46 5.09 0.32
N ALA A 471 28.78 5.21 0.18
CA ALA A 471 29.61 4.22 -0.50
C ALA A 471 29.52 2.82 0.15
N LYS A 472 29.62 2.75 1.49
CA LYS A 472 29.45 1.49 2.24
C LYS A 472 28.06 0.91 2.06
N THR A 473 27.04 1.75 2.06
CA THR A 473 25.65 1.36 1.80
C THR A 473 25.46 0.86 0.37
N GLY A 474 26.12 1.49 -0.61
CA GLY A 474 26.14 1.03 -2.00
C GLY A 474 26.79 -0.34 -2.17
N LEU A 475 27.95 -0.57 -1.55
CA LEU A 475 28.62 -1.88 -1.58
C LEU A 475 27.76 -2.97 -0.91
N LEU A 476 27.14 -2.66 0.23
CA LEU A 476 26.20 -3.57 0.89
C LEU A 476 24.98 -3.84 0.00
N ALA A 477 24.43 -2.81 -0.63
CA ALA A 477 23.29 -2.92 -1.53
C ALA A 477 23.61 -3.83 -2.73
N VAL A 478 24.84 -3.78 -3.29
CA VAL A 478 25.28 -4.73 -4.33
C VAL A 478 25.20 -6.17 -3.84
N ALA A 479 25.75 -6.46 -2.66
CA ALA A 479 25.71 -7.81 -2.09
C ALA A 479 24.26 -8.27 -1.82
N LEU A 480 23.40 -7.39 -1.33
CA LEU A 480 21.99 -7.67 -1.10
C LEU A 480 21.21 -7.88 -2.42
N ALA A 481 21.48 -7.06 -3.44
CA ALA A 481 20.84 -7.20 -4.76
C ALA A 481 21.24 -8.53 -5.44
N ALA A 482 22.50 -8.95 -5.31
CA ALA A 482 22.95 -10.26 -5.75
C ALA A 482 22.24 -11.40 -4.99
N ALA A 483 22.10 -11.27 -3.67
CA ALA A 483 21.37 -12.25 -2.85
C ALA A 483 19.87 -12.33 -3.22
N VAL A 484 19.23 -11.19 -3.47
CA VAL A 484 17.83 -11.12 -3.95
C VAL A 484 17.69 -11.76 -5.33
N SER A 485 18.62 -11.49 -6.24
CA SER A 485 18.62 -12.08 -7.60
C SER A 485 18.80 -13.60 -7.54
N ALA A 486 19.70 -14.09 -6.68
CA ALA A 486 19.90 -15.52 -6.46
C ALA A 486 18.66 -16.19 -5.83
N TYR A 487 18.04 -15.54 -4.83
CA TYR A 487 16.83 -16.05 -4.16
C TYR A 487 15.63 -16.14 -5.10
N THR A 488 15.47 -15.18 -6.00
CA THR A 488 14.35 -15.12 -6.96
C THR A 488 14.57 -15.98 -8.21
N GLY A 489 15.75 -16.57 -8.39
CA GLY A 489 16.07 -17.42 -9.54
C GLY A 489 16.29 -16.66 -10.87
N HIS A 490 16.26 -15.32 -10.85
CA HIS A 490 16.55 -14.48 -12.01
C HIS A 490 18.05 -14.22 -12.14
N PHE A 491 18.80 -15.25 -12.54
CA PHE A 491 20.27 -15.22 -12.58
C PHE A 491 20.80 -15.14 -14.01
N SER A 492 20.71 -13.95 -14.62
CA SER A 492 21.45 -13.61 -15.84
C SER A 492 22.65 -12.73 -15.49
N TRP A 493 23.79 -12.94 -16.16
CA TRP A 493 24.98 -12.10 -15.99
C TRP A 493 24.70 -10.63 -16.30
N ALA A 494 23.84 -10.35 -17.28
CA ALA A 494 23.43 -8.98 -17.63
C ALA A 494 22.60 -8.33 -16.51
N ASP A 495 21.64 -9.06 -15.96
CA ASP A 495 20.79 -8.58 -14.85
C ASP A 495 21.62 -8.34 -13.59
N LEU A 496 22.58 -9.22 -13.30
CA LEU A 496 23.45 -9.07 -12.13
C LEU A 496 24.29 -7.79 -12.22
N ILE A 497 24.82 -7.45 -13.40
CA ILE A 497 25.57 -6.22 -13.63
C ILE A 497 24.68 -5.00 -13.41
N TRP A 498 23.50 -4.94 -14.03
CA TRP A 498 22.58 -3.82 -13.89
C TRP A 498 22.03 -3.67 -12.47
N ASN A 499 21.66 -4.78 -11.83
CA ASN A 499 21.24 -4.81 -10.43
C ASN A 499 22.34 -4.27 -9.52
N SER A 500 23.60 -4.66 -9.76
CA SER A 500 24.75 -4.15 -8.99
C SER A 500 24.96 -2.66 -9.19
N VAL A 501 24.93 -2.18 -10.44
CA VAL A 501 25.08 -0.75 -10.74
C VAL A 501 23.99 0.08 -10.07
N PHE A 502 22.72 -0.30 -10.24
CA PHE A 502 21.60 0.42 -9.64
C PHE A 502 21.59 0.33 -8.11
N ALA A 503 21.91 -0.83 -7.53
CA ALA A 503 22.01 -0.98 -6.09
C ALA A 503 23.15 -0.10 -5.51
N PHE A 504 24.30 -0.06 -6.18
CA PHE A 504 25.40 0.81 -5.77
C PHE A 504 25.01 2.28 -5.86
N LEU A 505 24.39 2.70 -6.96
CA LEU A 505 23.92 4.07 -7.16
C LEU A 505 22.81 4.45 -6.17
N GLY A 506 21.89 3.55 -5.83
CA GLY A 506 20.86 3.78 -4.82
C GLY A 506 21.43 3.93 -3.41
N GLY A 507 22.40 3.09 -3.04
CA GLY A 507 23.09 3.19 -1.76
C GLY A 507 24.00 4.42 -1.64
N MET A 508 24.83 4.70 -2.67
CA MET A 508 25.64 5.92 -2.74
C MET A 508 24.76 7.17 -2.76
N GLY A 509 23.72 7.14 -3.60
CA GLY A 509 22.71 8.19 -3.73
C GLY A 509 22.01 8.45 -2.40
N SER A 510 21.80 7.44 -1.55
CA SER A 510 21.24 7.65 -0.22
C SER A 510 22.10 8.57 0.66
N GLY A 511 23.43 8.40 0.63
CA GLY A 511 24.35 9.30 1.34
C GLY A 511 24.32 10.73 0.78
N LEU A 512 24.30 10.87 -0.56
CA LEU A 512 24.23 12.18 -1.23
C LEU A 512 22.91 12.91 -0.97
N VAL A 513 21.78 12.21 -1.05
CA VAL A 513 20.46 12.75 -0.73
C VAL A 513 20.42 13.19 0.73
N ALA A 514 20.91 12.35 1.66
CA ALA A 514 20.99 12.74 3.06
C ALA A 514 21.84 14.01 3.27
N ALA A 515 23.00 14.12 2.61
CA ALA A 515 23.85 15.31 2.68
C ALA A 515 23.16 16.59 2.21
N GLY A 516 22.31 16.50 1.17
CA GLY A 516 21.53 17.62 0.65
C GLY A 516 20.31 17.98 1.50
N VAL A 517 19.65 16.98 2.10
CA VAL A 517 18.43 17.18 2.90
C VAL A 517 18.72 17.66 4.33
N VAL A 518 19.83 17.24 4.94
CA VAL A 518 20.18 17.63 6.32
C VAL A 518 20.16 19.16 6.53
N PRO A 519 20.81 20.00 5.70
CA PRO A 519 20.73 21.46 5.84
C PRO A 519 19.30 22.02 5.72
N LEU A 520 18.45 21.42 4.89
CA LEU A 520 17.04 21.83 4.76
C LEU A 520 16.25 21.53 6.04
N VAL A 521 16.54 20.38 6.67
CA VAL A 521 15.95 20.01 7.96
C VAL A 521 16.42 20.94 9.07
N GLU A 522 17.72 21.28 9.12
CA GLU A 522 18.27 22.25 10.08
C GLU A 522 17.55 23.60 9.99
N ILE A 523 17.36 24.14 8.77
CA ILE A 523 16.69 25.44 8.57
C ILE A 523 15.20 25.36 8.91
N THR A 524 14.51 24.32 8.46
CA THR A 524 13.03 24.22 8.57
C THR A 524 12.59 23.90 10.00
N PHE A 525 13.33 23.03 10.68
CA PHE A 525 12.98 22.57 12.03
C PHE A 525 13.82 23.26 13.12
N GLY A 526 14.93 23.93 12.78
CA GLY A 526 15.78 24.60 13.75
C GLY A 526 16.64 23.65 14.59
N TYR A 527 16.88 22.44 14.11
CA TYR A 527 17.88 21.54 14.70
C TYR A 527 19.29 22.09 14.45
N THR A 528 20.20 21.74 15.34
CA THR A 528 21.63 22.04 15.19
C THR A 528 22.39 20.73 15.20
N THR A 529 23.11 20.41 14.13
CA THR A 529 23.90 19.17 14.06
C THR A 529 25.32 19.38 14.56
N ASP A 530 26.02 18.28 14.85
CA ASP A 530 27.46 18.30 15.16
C ASP A 530 28.28 18.98 14.05
N ILE A 531 27.85 18.87 12.79
CA ILE A 531 28.50 19.55 11.67
C ILE A 531 28.36 21.07 11.82
N THR A 532 27.13 21.57 12.05
CA THR A 532 26.90 23.00 12.28
C THR A 532 27.71 23.50 13.48
N LEU A 533 27.75 22.74 14.57
CA LEU A 533 28.50 23.10 15.76
C LEU A 533 30.01 23.12 15.52
N LEU A 534 30.57 22.15 14.78
CA LEU A 534 31.98 22.16 14.40
C LEU A 534 32.31 23.32 13.47
N GLU A 535 31.42 23.66 12.53
CA GLU A 535 31.57 24.84 11.70
C GLU A 535 31.56 26.14 12.54
N LEU A 536 30.76 26.19 13.61
CA LEU A 536 30.70 27.30 14.56
C LEU A 536 31.88 27.34 15.53
N ALA A 537 32.48 26.19 15.86
CA ALA A 537 33.66 26.06 16.71
C ALA A 537 34.94 26.60 16.06
N ASN A 538 34.93 26.85 14.75
CA ASN A 538 36.07 27.42 14.05
C ASN A 538 36.29 28.89 14.47
N LEU A 539 37.39 29.13 15.19
CA LEU A 539 37.79 30.45 15.69
C LEU A 539 38.13 31.47 14.58
N ASP A 540 38.36 31.00 13.35
CA ASP A 540 38.59 31.87 12.19
C ASP A 540 37.32 32.52 11.63
N ARG A 541 36.13 32.23 12.18
CA ARG A 541 34.90 32.89 11.74
C ARG A 541 34.98 34.41 11.92
N PRO A 542 34.43 35.22 10.99
CA PRO A 542 34.52 36.68 11.03
C PRO A 542 34.14 37.29 12.38
N ILE A 543 33.07 36.79 13.00
CA ILE A 543 32.58 37.31 14.30
C ILE A 543 33.53 37.00 15.46
N LEU A 544 34.15 35.81 15.50
CA LEU A 544 35.12 35.47 16.54
C LEU A 544 36.45 36.20 16.32
N ARG A 545 36.85 36.44 15.07
CA ARG A 545 37.99 37.32 14.74
C ARG A 545 37.70 38.76 15.14
N GLN A 546 36.48 39.24 14.95
CA GLN A 546 36.05 40.56 15.41
C GLN A 546 36.13 40.65 16.94
N LEU A 547 35.63 39.64 17.67
CA LEU A 547 35.77 39.56 19.13
C LEU A 547 37.24 39.62 19.56
N MET A 548 38.11 38.86 18.89
CA MET A 548 39.56 38.85 19.16
C MET A 548 40.22 40.22 18.98
N ILE A 549 39.78 41.01 17.99
CA ILE A 549 40.36 42.33 17.69
C ILE A 549 39.78 43.42 18.58
N GLU A 550 38.45 43.48 18.72
CA GLU A 550 37.76 44.57 19.43
C GLU A 550 37.70 44.36 20.95
N ALA A 551 37.62 43.11 21.41
CA ALA A 551 37.53 42.74 22.82
C ALA A 551 38.45 41.54 23.16
N PRO A 552 39.79 41.69 23.05
CA PRO A 552 40.74 40.58 23.16
C PRO A 552 40.72 39.86 24.51
N GLY A 553 40.43 40.58 25.61
CA GLY A 553 40.31 39.98 26.94
C GLY A 553 39.09 39.07 27.06
N THR A 554 37.95 39.53 26.52
CA THR A 554 36.73 38.73 26.41
C THR A 554 36.92 37.52 25.50
N TYR A 555 37.64 37.67 24.38
CA TYR A 555 38.00 36.54 23.52
C TYR A 555 38.79 35.46 24.29
N HIS A 556 39.84 35.85 25.00
CA HIS A 556 40.64 34.90 25.80
C HIS A 556 39.81 34.22 26.89
N HIS A 557 38.96 34.99 27.58
CA HIS A 557 38.00 34.46 28.55
C HIS A 557 37.08 33.41 27.92
N SER A 558 36.45 33.73 26.79
CA SER A 558 35.51 32.85 26.08
C SER A 558 36.17 31.54 25.64
N VAL A 559 37.43 31.59 25.20
CA VAL A 559 38.19 30.39 24.82
C VAL A 559 38.48 29.47 26.02
N ILE A 560 38.84 30.05 27.17
CA ILE A 560 39.04 29.28 28.41
C ILE A 560 37.72 28.68 28.89
N VAL A 561 36.66 29.48 28.96
CA VAL A 561 35.31 29.02 29.33
C VAL A 561 34.90 27.86 28.43
N GLY A 562 35.04 28.01 27.11
CA GLY A 562 34.76 26.95 26.13
C GLY A 562 35.53 25.65 26.41
N THR A 563 36.80 25.74 26.80
CA THR A 563 37.64 24.58 27.15
C THR A 563 37.19 23.93 28.47
N MET A 564 36.84 24.74 29.47
CA MET A 564 36.35 24.25 30.75
C MET A 564 35.03 23.50 30.63
N VAL A 565 34.08 24.07 29.89
CA VAL A 565 32.76 23.45 29.72
C VAL A 565 32.78 22.24 28.81
N GLU A 566 33.65 22.19 27.79
CA GLU A 566 33.84 21.00 26.95
C GLU A 566 34.26 19.81 27.79
N ALA A 567 35.28 19.99 28.64
CA ALA A 567 35.78 18.95 29.52
C ALA A 567 34.76 18.52 30.58
N ALA A 568 34.05 19.47 31.20
CA ALA A 568 33.03 19.15 32.19
C ALA A 568 31.81 18.44 31.57
N ALA A 569 31.40 18.82 30.35
CA ALA A 569 30.28 18.21 29.66
C ALA A 569 30.50 16.72 29.37
N VAL A 570 31.72 16.32 28.98
CA VAL A 570 32.08 14.91 28.77
C VAL A 570 31.86 14.07 30.03
N GLU A 571 32.20 14.61 31.20
CA GLU A 571 32.13 13.89 32.48
C GLU A 571 30.70 13.71 33.02
N ILE A 572 29.76 14.55 32.57
CA ILE A 572 28.34 14.50 32.99
C ILE A 572 27.39 14.01 31.90
N ASP A 573 27.93 13.51 30.78
CA ASP A 573 27.15 13.06 29.60
C ASP A 573 26.27 14.16 28.95
N ALA A 574 26.68 15.43 29.09
CA ALA A 574 26.09 16.56 28.35
C ALA A 574 26.77 16.74 26.99
N ASN A 575 26.20 17.53 26.06
CA ASN A 575 26.79 17.73 24.74
C ASN A 575 28.05 18.62 24.82
N PRO A 576 29.28 18.05 24.65
CA PRO A 576 30.51 18.80 24.89
C PRO A 576 30.78 19.83 23.81
N LEU A 577 30.39 19.55 22.57
CA LEU A 577 30.59 20.44 21.44
C LEU A 577 29.64 21.64 21.53
N LEU A 578 28.37 21.42 21.90
CA LEU A 578 27.41 22.49 22.13
C LEU A 578 27.85 23.39 23.29
N ALA A 579 28.29 22.82 24.40
CA ALA A 579 28.81 23.58 25.54
C ALA A 579 30.01 24.44 25.12
N LYS A 580 31.00 23.84 24.44
CA LYS A 580 32.19 24.54 23.94
C LYS A 580 31.86 25.73 23.06
N VAL A 581 31.02 25.49 22.04
CA VAL A 581 30.60 26.53 21.09
C VAL A 581 29.84 27.62 21.84
N THR A 582 28.91 27.25 22.72
CA THR A 582 28.19 28.25 23.53
C THR A 582 29.15 29.10 24.35
N GLY A 583 30.18 28.50 24.95
CA GLY A 583 31.26 29.21 25.65
C GLY A 583 32.04 30.19 24.76
N TYR A 584 32.28 29.87 23.48
CA TYR A 584 32.94 30.81 22.56
C TYR A 584 32.10 32.04 22.22
N TYR A 585 30.77 31.90 22.19
CA TYR A 585 29.87 32.97 21.75
C TYR A 585 29.14 33.69 22.88
N HIS A 586 29.13 33.18 24.11
CA HIS A 586 28.28 33.69 25.21
C HIS A 586 28.40 35.20 25.43
N ASP A 587 29.59 35.74 25.17
CA ASP A 587 30.00 37.09 25.52
C ASP A 587 30.20 38.04 24.32
N ILE A 588 29.79 37.63 23.10
CA ILE A 588 30.01 38.42 21.88
C ILE A 588 29.35 39.82 21.91
N GLY A 589 28.36 40.03 22.78
CA GLY A 589 27.76 41.35 22.97
C GLY A 589 28.73 42.41 23.47
N LYS A 590 29.78 42.00 24.21
CA LYS A 590 30.80 42.91 24.75
C LYS A 590 31.58 43.66 23.66
N ILE A 591 31.54 43.20 22.41
CA ILE A 591 32.11 43.88 21.22
C ILE A 591 31.60 45.33 21.10
N LYS A 592 30.34 45.61 21.45
CA LYS A 592 29.77 46.97 21.31
C LYS A 592 30.40 47.98 22.29
N LYS A 593 30.82 47.52 23.47
CA LYS A 593 31.26 48.38 24.59
C LYS A 593 32.44 47.77 25.37
N PRO A 594 33.55 47.37 24.71
CA PRO A 594 34.59 46.53 25.31
C PRO A 594 35.22 47.18 26.55
N GLN A 595 35.47 48.49 26.50
CA GLN A 595 36.06 49.31 27.56
C GLN A 595 35.28 49.33 28.90
N TYR A 596 34.03 48.87 28.94
CA TYR A 596 33.26 48.75 30.18
C TYR A 596 33.50 47.41 30.90
N PHE A 597 34.07 46.42 30.22
CA PHE A 597 34.34 45.10 30.80
C PHE A 597 35.79 45.01 31.25
N ILE A 598 36.02 44.57 32.50
CA ILE A 598 37.30 44.68 33.20
C ILE A 598 38.42 43.94 32.47
N GLU A 599 38.10 42.80 31.84
CA GLU A 599 39.05 41.98 31.10
C GLU A 599 39.62 42.69 29.85
N ASN A 600 38.96 43.73 29.34
CA ASN A 600 39.40 44.51 28.18
C ASN A 600 40.01 45.88 28.55
N GLN A 601 39.97 46.27 29.82
CA GLN A 601 40.48 47.56 30.26
C GLN A 601 42.01 47.56 30.28
N ARG A 602 42.61 48.52 29.57
CA ARG A 602 44.07 48.76 29.57
C ARG A 602 44.40 49.91 30.53
N ASN A 603 45.52 49.82 31.23
CA ASN A 603 46.09 50.86 32.11
C ASN A 603 45.29 51.14 33.41
N GLY A 604 44.48 50.19 33.90
CA GLY A 604 43.83 50.27 35.22
C GLY A 604 42.76 51.36 35.39
N LYS A 605 42.35 52.06 34.32
CA LYS A 605 41.29 53.08 34.37
C LYS A 605 39.91 52.44 34.15
N ASN A 606 39.11 52.34 35.20
CA ASN A 606 37.77 51.77 35.11
C ASN A 606 36.72 52.81 34.71
N LYS A 607 35.99 52.56 33.61
CA LYS A 607 34.91 53.45 33.13
C LYS A 607 33.74 53.56 34.11
N HIS A 608 33.56 52.55 34.97
CA HIS A 608 32.48 52.50 35.96
C HIS A 608 32.70 53.43 37.17
N ASP A 609 33.91 53.94 37.39
CA ASP A 609 34.20 54.80 38.55
C ASP A 609 33.41 56.10 38.54
N LYS A 610 33.06 56.60 37.35
CA LYS A 610 32.33 57.85 37.13
C LYS A 610 30.82 57.67 36.98
N LEU A 611 30.31 56.44 37.13
CA LEU A 611 28.92 56.09 36.88
C LEU A 611 28.18 55.73 38.17
N ALA A 612 26.89 56.05 38.21
CA ALA A 612 26.00 55.52 39.23
C ALA A 612 25.94 53.99 39.13
N PRO A 613 25.84 53.24 40.26
CA PRO A 613 25.78 51.78 40.23
C PRO A 613 24.67 51.22 39.34
N SER A 614 23.49 51.83 39.32
CA SER A 614 22.38 51.44 38.44
C SER A 614 22.73 51.57 36.95
N MET A 615 23.41 52.65 36.56
CA MET A 615 23.87 52.85 35.18
C MET A 615 24.93 51.82 34.79
N SER A 616 25.85 51.49 35.71
CA SER A 616 26.84 50.43 35.50
C SER A 616 26.18 49.08 35.30
N SER A 617 25.20 48.71 36.13
CA SER A 617 24.42 47.48 35.97
C SER A 617 23.70 47.44 34.61
N LEU A 618 23.07 48.55 34.19
CA LEU A 618 22.37 48.60 32.89
C LEU A 618 23.33 48.40 31.70
N ILE A 619 24.53 48.96 31.76
CA ILE A 619 25.57 48.75 30.74
C ILE A 619 26.04 47.30 30.73
N LEU A 620 26.24 46.69 31.90
CA LEU A 620 26.60 45.28 31.97
C LEU A 620 25.48 44.40 31.42
N VAL A 621 24.22 44.61 31.81
CA VAL A 621 23.08 43.84 31.28
C VAL A 621 22.93 43.98 29.77
N SER A 622 23.32 45.13 29.17
CA SER A 622 23.13 45.35 27.74
C SER A 622 23.89 44.39 26.84
N HIS A 623 25.00 43.79 27.31
CA HIS A 623 25.76 42.84 26.47
C HIS A 623 24.94 41.60 26.09
N ILE A 624 23.97 41.19 26.93
CA ILE A 624 23.11 40.05 26.59
C ILE A 624 22.24 40.41 25.38
N LYS A 625 21.58 41.58 25.42
CA LYS A 625 20.73 42.04 24.31
C LYS A 625 21.55 42.27 23.04
N GLU A 626 22.70 42.95 23.16
CA GLU A 626 23.62 43.22 22.06
C GLU A 626 24.18 41.92 21.47
N GLY A 627 24.50 40.93 22.31
CA GLY A 627 24.97 39.61 21.88
C GLY A 627 23.90 38.83 21.12
N VAL A 628 22.64 38.85 21.59
CA VAL A 628 21.52 38.24 20.87
C VAL A 628 21.27 38.91 19.51
N GLU A 629 21.41 40.24 19.42
CA GLU A 629 21.28 40.98 18.16
C GLU A 629 22.39 40.58 17.18
N ILE A 630 23.66 40.61 17.61
CA ILE A 630 24.82 40.19 16.81
C ILE A 630 24.68 38.73 16.35
N ALA A 631 24.24 37.85 17.23
CA ALA A 631 24.05 36.43 16.93
C ALA A 631 22.99 36.20 15.84
N ARG A 632 21.90 36.98 15.85
CA ARG A 632 20.86 36.93 14.82
C ARG A 632 21.35 37.47 13.48
N GLU A 633 22.10 38.56 13.49
CA GLU A 633 22.73 39.12 12.28
C GLU A 633 23.65 38.09 11.60
N HIS A 634 24.39 37.32 12.40
CA HIS A 634 25.30 36.27 11.94
C HIS A 634 24.64 34.89 11.74
N ARG A 635 23.30 34.81 11.86
CA ARG A 635 22.52 33.57 11.71
C ARG A 635 23.04 32.41 12.57
N LEU A 636 23.45 32.70 13.80
CA LEU A 636 23.85 31.67 14.75
C LEU A 636 22.65 30.77 15.09
N ALA A 637 22.94 29.51 15.39
CA ALA A 637 21.92 28.54 15.76
C ALA A 637 21.16 28.99 17.01
N LYS A 638 19.85 28.68 17.08
CA LYS A 638 18.98 29.12 18.19
C LYS A 638 19.54 28.69 19.55
N VAL A 639 20.06 27.47 19.65
CA VAL A 639 20.67 26.94 20.89
C VAL A 639 21.83 27.81 21.40
N ILE A 640 22.62 28.41 20.50
CA ILE A 640 23.69 29.34 20.87
C ILE A 640 23.13 30.70 21.30
N ILE A 641 22.10 31.20 20.60
CA ILE A 641 21.40 32.45 20.97
C ILE A 641 20.77 32.32 22.37
N ASP A 642 20.13 31.18 22.63
CA ASP A 642 19.51 30.87 23.92
C ASP A 642 20.60 30.78 25.01
N GLY A 643 21.74 30.16 24.72
CA GLY A 643 22.91 30.15 25.61
C GLY A 643 23.47 31.54 25.93
N ILE A 644 23.64 32.42 24.92
CA ILE A 644 24.00 33.84 25.12
C ILE A 644 22.98 34.52 26.04
N ARG A 645 21.69 34.24 25.87
CA ARG A 645 20.64 34.88 26.65
C ARG A 645 20.62 34.42 28.12
N SER A 646 20.91 33.15 28.38
CA SER A 646 20.74 32.53 29.70
C SER A 646 22.02 32.35 30.50
N HIS A 647 23.21 32.64 29.97
CA HIS A 647 24.48 32.31 30.64
C HIS A 647 24.66 33.01 32.00
N HIS A 648 24.01 34.14 32.25
CA HIS A 648 23.95 34.77 33.59
C HIS A 648 22.65 34.51 34.36
N GLY A 649 21.66 33.86 33.73
CA GLY A 649 20.37 33.59 34.34
C GLY A 649 19.71 34.86 34.88
N THR A 650 19.24 34.78 36.12
CA THR A 650 18.72 35.91 36.90
C THR A 650 19.69 36.32 38.02
N GLY A 651 20.99 36.07 37.81
CA GLY A 651 22.03 36.30 38.79
C GLY A 651 22.14 37.77 39.20
N LEU A 652 22.58 38.00 40.44
CA LEU A 652 22.76 39.34 41.01
C LEU A 652 24.10 39.95 40.61
N ILE A 653 24.08 41.18 40.07
CA ILE A 653 25.28 41.99 39.78
C ILE A 653 25.81 42.58 41.09
N ARG A 654 26.43 41.69 41.88
CA ARG A 654 26.63 41.92 43.32
C ARG A 654 27.51 43.11 43.66
N TYR A 655 28.60 43.34 42.92
CA TYR A 655 29.49 44.48 43.20
C TYR A 655 28.74 45.82 43.16
N PHE A 656 27.92 46.05 42.14
CA PHE A 656 27.17 47.29 42.01
C PHE A 656 25.96 47.36 42.93
N TYR A 657 25.35 46.22 43.27
CA TYR A 657 24.31 46.15 44.29
C TYR A 657 24.86 46.57 45.67
N GLU A 658 25.97 45.99 46.12
CA GLU A 658 26.59 46.34 47.40
C GLU A 658 27.07 47.80 47.40
N LYS A 659 27.65 48.28 46.28
CA LYS A 659 28.03 49.70 46.12
C LYS A 659 26.81 50.63 46.23
N ALA A 660 25.67 50.26 45.64
CA ALA A 660 24.43 51.02 45.76
C ALA A 660 23.91 51.03 47.20
N LYS A 661 23.95 49.87 47.86
CA LYS A 661 23.54 49.69 49.25
C LYS A 661 24.34 50.58 50.20
N LEU A 662 25.65 50.67 49.99
CA LEU A 662 26.55 51.55 50.74
C LEU A 662 26.26 53.05 50.49
N LEU A 663 25.84 53.42 49.28
CA LEU A 663 25.59 54.83 48.91
C LEU A 663 24.21 55.35 49.32
N LYS A 664 23.16 54.50 49.28
CA LYS A 664 21.76 54.90 49.48
C LYS A 664 21.11 54.35 50.76
N GLY A 665 21.78 53.44 51.46
CA GLY A 665 21.22 52.70 52.59
C GLY A 665 20.51 51.41 52.16
N GLY A 666 20.51 50.43 53.06
CA GLY A 666 20.04 49.05 52.80
C GLY A 666 18.62 48.94 52.26
N ASP A 667 17.70 49.69 52.85
CA ASP A 667 16.26 49.56 52.56
C ASP A 667 15.83 50.29 51.29
N ALA A 668 16.70 51.14 50.73
CA ALA A 668 16.40 51.95 49.55
C ALA A 668 16.80 51.28 48.22
N VAL A 669 17.47 50.11 48.26
CA VAL A 669 18.01 49.43 47.07
C VAL A 669 17.38 48.05 46.93
N LYS A 670 16.63 47.84 45.85
CA LYS A 670 16.04 46.54 45.53
C LYS A 670 17.03 45.66 44.77
N GLU A 671 17.12 44.38 45.13
CA GLU A 671 17.95 43.42 44.37
C GLU A 671 17.49 43.27 42.91
N GLU A 672 16.18 43.39 42.68
CA GLU A 672 15.54 43.28 41.37
C GLU A 672 16.17 44.21 40.32
N ASP A 673 16.56 45.42 40.73
CA ASP A 673 17.18 46.44 39.85
C ASP A 673 18.62 46.08 39.44
N PHE A 674 19.23 45.09 40.09
CA PHE A 674 20.60 44.64 39.90
C PHE A 674 20.69 43.18 39.44
N ARG A 675 19.58 42.54 39.12
CA ARG A 675 19.55 41.18 38.56
C ARG A 675 19.52 41.20 37.05
N TYR A 676 20.11 40.17 36.45
CA TYR A 676 19.95 39.93 35.02
C TYR A 676 18.50 39.56 34.69
N PRO A 677 18.00 39.93 33.50
CA PRO A 677 16.60 39.71 33.12
C PRO A 677 16.25 38.23 32.84
N GLY A 678 17.22 37.33 32.81
CA GLY A 678 17.00 35.93 32.48
C GLY A 678 16.73 35.64 30.99
N PRO A 679 16.30 34.39 30.69
CA PRO A 679 15.84 33.36 31.63
C PRO A 679 16.97 32.61 32.33
N LYS A 680 16.63 31.83 33.38
CA LYS A 680 17.53 30.82 33.96
C LYS A 680 17.95 29.79 32.89
N PRO A 681 19.13 29.16 33.02
CA PRO A 681 19.55 28.08 32.12
C PRO A 681 18.56 26.93 32.18
N ARG A 682 18.19 26.41 31.00
CA ARG A 682 17.25 25.28 30.86
C ARG A 682 17.92 23.98 30.43
N THR A 683 19.12 24.07 29.88
CA THR A 683 19.92 22.91 29.46
C THR A 683 21.16 22.78 30.34
N GLN A 684 21.71 21.58 30.41
CA GLN A 684 22.95 21.32 31.15
C GLN A 684 24.11 22.14 30.55
N GLU A 685 24.19 22.28 29.24
CA GLU A 685 25.24 23.05 28.56
C GLU A 685 25.19 24.54 28.91
N ALA A 686 24.00 25.15 28.93
CA ALA A 686 23.85 26.55 29.32
C ALA A 686 24.24 26.77 30.79
N ALA A 687 23.91 25.81 31.66
CA ALA A 687 24.30 25.85 33.06
C ALA A 687 25.82 25.64 33.26
N LEU A 688 26.46 24.78 32.47
CA LEU A 688 27.92 24.64 32.44
C LEU A 688 28.60 25.96 32.08
N VAL A 689 28.10 26.66 31.05
CA VAL A 689 28.63 27.97 30.66
C VAL A 689 28.47 29.00 31.77
N MET A 690 27.31 29.04 32.44
CA MET A 690 27.10 29.90 33.61
C MET A 690 28.12 29.63 34.72
N LEU A 691 28.31 28.36 35.08
CA LEU A 691 29.20 27.96 36.16
C LEU A 691 30.66 28.28 35.80
N ALA A 692 31.08 27.97 34.57
CA ALA A 692 32.43 28.24 34.09
C ALA A 692 32.71 29.73 33.97
N ASP A 693 31.79 30.54 33.43
CA ASP A 693 31.92 32.00 33.36
C ASP A 693 32.16 32.61 34.74
N ALA A 694 31.30 32.27 35.71
CA ALA A 694 31.43 32.77 37.08
C ALA A 694 32.76 32.35 37.74
N VAL A 695 33.17 31.10 37.55
CA VAL A 695 34.37 30.52 38.15
C VAL A 695 35.65 31.05 37.50
N GLU A 696 35.69 31.12 36.16
CA GLU A 696 36.83 31.64 35.40
C GLU A 696 37.05 33.12 35.75
N ALA A 697 35.99 33.93 35.66
CA ALA A 697 36.08 35.37 35.89
C ALA A 697 36.54 35.69 37.32
N ALA A 698 36.03 34.96 38.32
CA ALA A 698 36.46 35.12 39.71
C ALA A 698 37.89 34.63 39.94
N SER A 699 38.33 33.57 39.25
CA SER A 699 39.68 33.02 39.40
C SER A 699 40.78 33.98 38.96
N ARG A 700 40.50 34.87 38.00
CA ARG A 700 41.43 35.92 37.54
C ARG A 700 41.77 36.96 38.60
N THR A 701 40.92 37.08 39.63
CA THR A 701 41.08 38.05 40.71
C THR A 701 41.75 37.46 41.96
N LEU A 702 42.06 36.15 41.96
CA LEU A 702 42.75 35.50 43.08
C LEU A 702 44.22 35.92 43.14
N GLU A 703 44.59 36.56 44.24
CA GLU A 703 46.01 36.72 44.60
C GLU A 703 46.59 35.38 45.05
N ASN A 704 47.70 34.95 44.44
CA ASN A 704 48.38 33.67 44.71
C ASN A 704 47.41 32.45 44.63
N PRO A 705 47.02 32.03 43.42
CA PRO A 705 46.01 31.00 43.19
C PRO A 705 46.54 29.58 43.51
N THR A 706 46.66 29.24 44.80
CA THR A 706 47.02 27.88 45.22
C THR A 706 45.87 26.89 44.94
N PRO A 707 46.15 25.58 44.75
CA PRO A 707 45.11 24.59 44.49
C PRO A 707 43.99 24.55 45.55
N ALA A 708 44.32 24.80 46.81
CA ALA A 708 43.34 24.88 47.90
C ALA A 708 42.45 26.13 47.79
N ARG A 709 43.00 27.28 47.38
CA ARG A 709 42.24 28.52 47.18
C ARG A 709 41.33 28.43 45.95
N ILE A 710 41.82 27.85 44.86
CA ILE A 710 41.01 27.57 43.66
C ILE A 710 39.84 26.65 44.04
N LYS A 711 40.10 25.53 44.72
CA LYS A 711 39.06 24.61 45.18
C LYS A 711 38.01 25.28 46.06
N GLY A 712 38.44 26.12 47.00
CA GLY A 712 37.54 26.91 47.83
C GLY A 712 36.70 27.90 47.03
N LEU A 713 37.30 28.60 46.07
CA LEU A 713 36.59 29.53 45.18
C LEU A 713 35.52 28.82 44.36
N VAL A 714 35.88 27.74 43.65
CA VAL A 714 34.96 26.97 42.80
C VAL A 714 33.76 26.50 43.61
N LYS A 715 34.01 25.85 44.75
CA LYS A 715 32.94 25.37 45.64
C LYS A 715 32.01 26.49 46.10
N ASN A 716 32.57 27.58 46.62
CA ASN A 716 31.78 28.71 47.12
C ASN A 716 30.91 29.39 46.05
N LEU A 717 31.38 29.43 44.80
CA LEU A 717 30.61 30.01 43.69
C LEU A 717 29.49 29.08 43.23
N MET A 718 29.78 27.79 43.09
CA MET A 718 28.78 26.79 42.69
C MET A 718 27.68 26.66 43.75
N ASP A 719 28.05 26.57 45.03
CA ASP A 719 27.09 26.51 46.16
C ASP A 719 26.19 27.76 46.19
N ARG A 720 26.74 28.94 45.84
CA ARG A 720 25.98 30.19 45.77
C ARG A 720 24.98 30.21 44.63
N LEU A 721 25.41 29.84 43.41
CA LEU A 721 24.51 29.81 42.25
C LEU A 721 23.37 28.81 42.46
N GLN A 722 23.67 27.67 43.09
CA GLN A 722 22.68 26.70 43.51
C GLN A 722 21.71 27.28 44.56
N SER A 723 22.23 27.95 45.59
CA SER A 723 21.39 28.55 46.65
C SER A 723 20.53 29.73 46.15
N ASP A 724 20.95 30.43 45.10
CA ASP A 724 20.18 31.47 44.39
C ASP A 724 19.16 30.86 43.38
N GLY A 725 19.05 29.53 43.32
CA GLY A 725 18.11 28.82 42.46
C GLY A 725 18.42 28.93 40.96
N GLN A 726 19.63 29.33 40.56
CA GLN A 726 19.94 29.53 39.13
C GLN A 726 19.90 28.23 38.33
N LEU A 727 19.99 27.07 38.99
CA LEU A 727 20.04 25.75 38.37
C LEU A 727 18.69 25.00 38.43
N ASP A 728 17.63 25.62 38.96
CA ASP A 728 16.33 24.95 39.20
C ASP A 728 15.63 24.45 37.92
N GLU A 729 15.93 25.08 36.77
CA GLU A 729 15.30 24.80 35.48
C GLU A 729 16.18 23.95 34.55
N CYS A 730 17.37 23.52 34.98
CA CYS A 730 18.29 22.71 34.19
C CYS A 730 18.48 21.32 34.83
N GLY A 731 18.58 20.27 34.02
CA GLY A 731 18.72 18.88 34.49
C GLY A 731 20.07 18.52 35.12
N ILE A 732 20.75 19.45 35.81
CA ILE A 732 22.01 19.19 36.53
C ILE A 732 21.71 18.62 37.91
N THR A 733 22.27 17.46 38.22
CA THR A 733 22.15 16.84 39.55
C THR A 733 23.25 17.30 40.51
N LEU A 734 23.05 17.09 41.81
CA LEU A 734 24.10 17.32 42.83
C LEU A 734 25.37 16.50 42.58
N LYS A 735 25.22 15.32 41.98
CA LYS A 735 26.36 14.48 41.58
C LYS A 735 27.15 15.18 40.48
N ASP A 736 26.45 15.68 39.46
CA ASP A 736 27.06 16.39 38.34
C ASP A 736 27.81 17.64 38.81
N LEU A 737 27.25 18.42 39.74
CA LEU A 737 27.94 19.59 40.32
C LEU A 737 29.28 19.24 40.95
N ASN A 738 29.38 18.12 41.66
CA ASN A 738 30.65 17.68 42.23
C ASN A 738 31.65 17.29 41.13
N THR A 739 31.19 16.57 40.10
CA THR A 739 32.01 16.19 38.93
C THR A 739 32.52 17.43 38.18
N ILE A 740 31.64 18.40 37.93
CA ILE A 740 31.96 19.68 37.29
C ILE A 740 33.02 20.43 38.11
N ALA A 741 32.85 20.51 39.43
CA ALA A 741 33.82 21.16 40.31
C ALA A 741 35.21 20.52 40.21
N VAL A 742 35.28 19.18 40.15
CA VAL A 742 36.56 18.46 39.97
C VAL A 742 37.20 18.79 38.62
N SER A 743 36.42 18.79 37.54
CA SER A 743 36.88 19.15 36.19
C SER A 743 37.41 20.59 36.13
N PHE A 744 36.65 21.56 36.64
CA PHE A 744 37.05 22.97 36.67
C PHE A 744 38.29 23.21 37.51
N ASN A 745 38.41 22.57 38.68
CA ASN A 745 39.61 22.66 39.51
C ASN A 745 40.86 22.15 38.78
N THR A 746 40.73 21.06 38.04
CA THR A 746 41.84 20.47 37.27
C THR A 746 42.34 21.44 36.21
N ILE A 747 41.42 22.03 35.44
CA ILE A 747 41.76 22.95 34.35
C ILE A 747 42.30 24.27 34.91
N LEU A 748 41.66 24.85 35.92
CA LEU A 748 42.13 26.09 36.55
C LEU A 748 43.50 25.92 37.21
N ASN A 749 43.76 24.80 37.88
CA ASN A 749 45.09 24.51 38.39
C ASN A 749 46.10 24.49 37.24
N GLY A 750 45.78 23.85 36.10
CA GLY A 750 46.64 23.86 34.92
C GLY A 750 46.92 25.25 34.36
N ILE A 751 45.90 26.13 34.31
CA ILE A 751 46.02 27.51 33.83
C ILE A 751 46.85 28.37 34.79
N HIS A 752 46.66 28.20 36.10
CA HIS A 752 47.28 29.01 37.16
C HIS A 752 48.60 28.44 37.70
N HIS A 753 48.99 27.21 37.35
CA HIS A 753 50.30 26.65 37.68
C HIS A 753 51.43 27.30 36.86
N HIS A 754 52.03 28.36 37.41
CA HIS A 754 53.44 28.75 37.30
C HIS A 754 54.17 28.47 35.97
N ARG A 755 54.22 29.42 35.02
CA ARG A 755 55.34 30.41 34.95
C ARG A 755 55.94 30.69 36.34
N ILE A 756 56.98 29.96 36.72
CA ILE A 756 57.92 30.45 37.73
C ILE A 756 58.85 31.41 36.97
N GLU A 757 58.81 32.70 37.30
CA GLU A 757 59.95 33.56 36.98
C GLU A 757 61.14 33.00 37.76
N TYR A 758 62.12 32.46 37.03
CA TYR A 758 63.45 32.33 37.58
C TYR A 758 63.88 33.74 37.98
N LEU A 759 63.88 34.02 39.28
CA LEU A 759 64.61 35.15 39.84
C LEU A 759 66.03 35.06 39.28
N ASP A 760 66.35 36.01 38.40
CA ASP A 760 67.66 36.15 37.77
C ASP A 760 68.69 36.29 38.90
N GLN A 761 69.43 35.22 39.18
CA GLN A 761 70.51 35.19 40.18
C GLN A 761 71.74 35.96 39.66
N ARG A 762 71.54 37.21 39.21
CA ARG A 762 72.62 38.10 38.73
C ARG A 762 72.64 39.48 39.37
N GLN A 763 71.92 39.69 40.48
CA GLN A 763 72.02 40.95 41.25
C GLN A 763 72.03 40.74 42.77
N ALA A 764 72.82 39.77 43.25
CA ALA A 764 73.15 39.67 44.67
C ALA A 764 74.55 39.06 44.89
N PHE A 765 75.56 39.59 44.20
CA PHE A 765 76.95 39.45 44.60
C PHE A 765 77.71 40.69 44.15
N ASP A 766 77.49 41.79 44.87
CA ASP A 766 78.57 42.71 45.15
C ASP A 766 78.40 43.26 46.57
N GLU A 767 79.53 43.35 47.24
CA GLU A 767 79.75 43.97 48.56
C GLU A 767 79.56 43.12 49.83
N THR A 768 80.74 42.77 50.37
CA THR A 768 81.13 42.63 51.79
C THR A 768 81.10 41.25 52.47
N GLY A 769 82.31 40.67 52.59
CA GLY A 769 82.88 40.49 53.94
C GLY A 769 82.99 39.08 54.53
N ARG A 770 84.19 38.49 54.40
CA ARG A 770 84.95 37.70 55.40
C ARG A 770 84.28 36.49 56.11
N GLY A 771 84.90 35.30 55.92
CA GLY A 771 85.25 34.45 57.07
C GLY A 771 85.02 32.93 56.99
N LYS A 772 86.14 32.19 56.80
CA LYS A 772 86.52 30.85 57.34
C LYS A 772 85.71 29.57 57.02
N ALA A 773 86.52 28.54 56.76
CA ALA A 773 86.22 27.16 56.37
C ALA A 773 85.67 26.24 57.48
N LYS A 774 85.02 25.14 57.07
CA LYS A 774 85.26 23.78 57.60
C LYS A 774 84.63 22.66 56.75
N ASN A 775 85.31 21.52 56.80
CA ASN A 775 85.21 20.30 55.98
C ASN A 775 83.98 19.42 56.24
N GLY A 776 83.69 18.52 55.28
CA GLY A 776 82.91 17.29 55.51
C GLY A 776 82.52 16.56 54.22
N HIS A 777 83.35 15.63 53.77
CA HIS A 777 83.17 14.75 52.60
C HIS A 777 82.63 13.36 53.07
N PRO A 778 82.55 12.30 52.23
CA PRO A 778 81.40 11.77 51.47
C PRO A 778 80.94 10.35 51.88
N ASP A 779 79.91 9.83 51.20
CA ASP A 779 79.92 8.46 50.61
C ASP A 779 79.02 8.47 49.35
N ARG A 780 79.55 8.29 48.14
CA ARG A 780 79.82 7.02 47.38
C ARG A 780 78.52 6.27 47.00
N GLN A 781 78.24 5.92 45.74
CA GLN A 781 79.12 5.48 44.63
C GLN A 781 78.37 5.48 43.27
N PRO A 782 79.06 5.73 42.13
CA PRO A 782 78.59 5.44 40.76
C PRO A 782 79.42 4.34 40.06
N SER A 783 78.89 3.75 38.97
CA SER A 783 79.67 2.94 38.02
C SER A 783 79.51 3.36 36.54
N LYS A 784 80.65 3.30 35.84
CA LYS A 784 81.10 3.69 34.47
C LYS A 784 80.56 2.77 33.34
N ARG A 785 80.72 2.94 32.00
CA ARG A 785 81.36 3.85 30.99
C ARG A 785 80.83 3.41 29.57
N ALA A 786 80.44 4.30 28.64
CA ALA A 786 81.16 4.85 27.45
C ALA A 786 81.26 3.89 26.21
N PRO A 787 81.27 4.33 24.91
CA PRO A 787 82.14 5.41 24.39
C PRO A 787 81.59 6.39 23.30
N ASP A 788 82.45 7.38 23.05
CA ASP A 788 82.45 8.66 22.30
C ASP A 788 82.47 8.60 20.74
N ILE A 789 81.71 9.47 20.01
CA ILE A 789 82.10 10.72 19.23
C ILE A 789 82.24 10.45 17.69
N PRO A 790 82.02 11.40 16.71
CA PRO A 790 81.93 12.89 16.76
C PRO A 790 80.80 13.63 15.98
N ALA A 791 80.52 14.85 16.50
CA ALA A 791 80.37 16.20 15.90
C ALA A 791 79.67 16.48 14.52
N GLU A 792 78.56 17.25 14.64
CA GLU A 792 78.33 18.62 14.11
C GLU A 792 78.26 18.89 12.60
N ILE A 793 77.06 19.29 12.07
CA ILE A 793 76.87 20.31 11.01
C ILE A 793 75.48 21.01 11.15
N ALA A 794 75.48 22.34 11.04
CA ALA A 794 74.35 23.28 11.07
C ALA A 794 73.43 23.25 9.79
N PRO A 795 72.20 23.82 9.83
CA PRO A 795 71.25 23.75 8.69
C PRO A 795 71.46 24.85 7.65
N PRO A 796 71.15 24.62 6.35
CA PRO A 796 71.23 25.67 5.32
C PRO A 796 69.91 26.41 5.09
N ASP A 797 70.08 27.69 4.79
CA ASP A 797 69.12 28.72 4.34
C ASP A 797 68.61 28.43 2.90
N PRO A 798 67.36 28.81 2.51
CA PRO A 798 66.80 28.46 1.22
C PRO A 798 66.89 29.64 0.25
N ASP A 799 67.76 29.55 -0.76
CA ASP A 799 67.53 30.32 -1.97
C ASP A 799 68.19 29.73 -3.22
N HIS A 800 67.53 30.01 -4.35
CA HIS A 800 67.92 29.76 -5.74
C HIS A 800 67.45 28.48 -6.45
N LEU A 801 66.24 28.58 -6.98
CA LEU A 801 65.89 28.16 -8.35
C LEU A 801 66.85 28.78 -9.39
N ARG A 802 67.55 27.95 -10.18
CA ARG A 802 67.89 28.24 -11.59
C ARG A 802 68.41 27.01 -12.36
N ARG A 803 67.56 26.55 -13.30
CA ARG A 803 67.82 26.13 -14.69
C ARG A 803 68.95 25.14 -15.07
N ALA A 804 68.51 24.26 -15.99
CA ALA A 804 69.19 23.58 -17.12
C ALA A 804 69.86 22.24 -16.79
N LYS A 805 69.32 21.10 -17.27
CA LYS A 805 69.46 20.51 -18.63
C LYS A 805 70.93 20.39 -19.07
N VAL A 806 71.45 19.14 -19.07
CA VAL A 806 72.06 18.36 -20.19
C VAL A 806 72.18 16.92 -19.61
N SER A 807 71.47 15.91 -20.10
CA SER A 807 71.81 15.05 -21.24
C SER A 807 70.62 14.15 -21.55
#